data_AF-B2VEV8-F1
#
_entry.id   AF-B2VEV8-F1
#
_cell.length_a   1.000
_cell.length_b   1.000
_cell.length_c   1.000
_cell.angle_alpha   90.00
_cell.angle_beta   90.00
_cell.angle_gamma   90.00
#
_symmetry.space_group_name_H-M   'P 1'
#
loop_
_entity.id
_entity.type
_entity.pdbx_description
1 polymer ?
#
loop_
_entity_poly.entity_id
_entity_poly.type
_entity_poly.pdbx_seq_one_letter_code
_entity_poly.pdbx_strand_id
1 'polypeptide(L)'
;MKSKNKKNLLNNFRIGRIRLTNFKSFSEPLELNFGDHQLIILDGPNGFGKTTIFDAIEISMTGKLLRVRDSDGKVKDKHLLINNLSSYAEIYLELLDFSGAGHLVIHTHICDYRGAAKDYDKNIVRKILYYWPFDDTANKVFTTPLNISKLQDMLSYPAIDSMFTILNYIQQEEALHYLRDDQKKRYEKIQHLIGKAEGVEDSARLKKFSDELKKDINSEQASLDELNSTLISLEKASTELSADDPHSEIVTLSGSTIPAVSIDDSSSQLENWLNALNKCKVIFEDGETYNKIVLKHEVSNWLKPQYKKRLINVLNFSSHSAPEKTAVKLNKHLISIEKIITKNRSYQLISTEYNNRSATTMMLDEIKKVFSNQYRLHATAIGFWNGAKNSVDVMGSMINTVIASREKLYDDFHAHWSKQHSEAQTAVECPLCGSMFEEFSLLREACEKQHSDLVSLQDTASSALTEAENNLWEKMISPLVRRSKKLNNRYQRIDRNYAQRLASRRVSQDEVALIASDRKWFSEYYPSYSQYISPDVISAGYNDEDSYNRLVKTMLNYDNELRFNVDGDYDEILSAATTARLKSNEAGQWMGSLADIDNDIKCINNVITLKKNNNYLTAKASVDGSHAKLEKLQKIKVKLESAVNIYKKSIEADDKLMSKAVRIPFYIYSSKILQTRFSGNLPSSGIVLHSAEKGQERGFYRFCAELNDKHDAWNTMSSGQLAGVVIAFMLTMNKVYPSGLKTLLIDDPVQAMDDINMASFVHLMRGEFSSHQVILSTHDSKVANYLAFKYQASKLNAQHINLKKIRRSIEPAS
;
A
#
# COMPACT_ATOMS: atom_id res chain seq x y z
N MET A 1 -6.45 -44.10 -33.32
CA MET A 1 -5.88 -45.34 -33.91
C MET A 1 -4.47 -45.10 -34.45
N LYS A 2 -3.44 -45.40 -33.66
CA LYS A 2 -2.09 -45.77 -34.11
C LYS A 2 -1.46 -46.64 -33.02
N SER A 3 -1.34 -47.92 -33.33
CA SER A 3 -0.46 -48.94 -32.77
C SER A 3 0.54 -48.47 -31.69
N LYS A 4 0.25 -48.81 -30.43
CA LYS A 4 1.23 -49.46 -29.55
C LYS A 4 0.80 -50.91 -29.34
N ASN A 5 0.86 -51.70 -30.42
CA ASN A 5 1.02 -53.14 -30.33
C ASN A 5 2.43 -53.43 -29.77
N LYS A 6 2.66 -53.15 -28.49
CA LYS A 6 3.55 -54.03 -27.73
C LYS A 6 2.68 -55.20 -27.31
N LYS A 7 2.85 -56.34 -27.97
CA LYS A 7 2.57 -57.64 -27.35
C LYS A 7 3.49 -57.75 -26.13
N ASN A 8 3.20 -57.03 -25.05
CA ASN A 8 3.55 -57.53 -23.74
C ASN A 8 2.62 -58.73 -23.58
N LEU A 9 3.16 -59.94 -23.51
CA LEU A 9 2.39 -61.03 -22.93
C LEU A 9 1.87 -60.50 -21.60
N LEU A 10 0.56 -60.42 -21.44
CA LEU A 10 -0.05 -60.15 -20.15
C LEU A 10 0.40 -61.28 -19.24
N ASN A 11 1.39 -61.01 -18.39
CA ASN A 11 1.75 -61.92 -17.32
C ASN A 11 0.50 -62.00 -16.44
N ASN A 12 -0.15 -63.15 -16.47
CA ASN A 12 -1.36 -63.39 -15.70
C ASN A 12 -0.88 -63.84 -14.32
N PHE A 13 -1.15 -63.05 -13.31
CA PHE A 13 -0.82 -63.34 -11.92
C PHE A 13 -2.06 -63.82 -11.16
N ARG A 14 -1.85 -64.73 -10.22
CA ARG A 14 -2.76 -65.11 -9.14
C ARG A 14 -2.08 -64.93 -7.79
N ILE A 15 -2.83 -64.99 -6.70
CA ILE A 15 -2.28 -64.94 -5.36
C ILE A 15 -1.83 -66.35 -4.95
N GLY A 16 -0.56 -66.52 -4.59
CA GLY A 16 0.02 -67.78 -4.12
C GLY A 16 -0.13 -67.92 -2.61
N ARG A 17 0.69 -67.19 -1.87
CA ARG A 17 0.71 -67.17 -0.40
C ARG A 17 0.46 -65.77 0.16
N ILE A 18 -0.07 -65.74 1.37
CA ILE A 18 -0.11 -64.53 2.19
C ILE A 18 0.35 -64.85 3.61
N ARG A 19 1.23 -64.01 4.14
CA ARG A 19 1.63 -64.05 5.55
C ARG A 19 1.39 -62.68 6.17
N LEU A 20 0.79 -62.65 7.36
CA LEU A 20 0.48 -61.43 8.09
C LEU A 20 0.88 -61.57 9.55
N THR A 21 1.45 -60.52 10.12
CA THR A 21 1.94 -60.50 11.51
C THR A 21 1.59 -59.16 12.14
N ASN A 22 1.06 -59.19 13.37
CA ASN A 22 0.65 -58.00 14.13
C ASN A 22 -0.36 -57.09 13.39
N PHE A 23 -1.11 -57.62 12.41
CA PHE A 23 -2.06 -56.88 11.58
C PHE A 23 -3.51 -57.10 12.04
N LYS A 24 -4.20 -56.02 12.40
CA LYS A 24 -5.59 -56.00 12.90
C LYS A 24 -5.85 -57.02 14.00
N SER A 25 -6.62 -58.08 13.73
CA SER A 25 -7.02 -59.06 14.74
C SER A 25 -5.98 -60.14 14.99
N PHE A 26 -4.89 -60.19 14.23
CA PHE A 26 -3.85 -61.22 14.33
C PHE A 26 -2.60 -60.63 14.97
N SER A 27 -2.28 -61.04 16.20
CA SER A 27 -1.01 -60.70 16.87
C SER A 27 0.12 -61.58 16.39
N GLU A 28 -0.09 -62.90 16.39
CA GLU A 28 0.87 -63.91 15.95
C GLU A 28 0.90 -64.06 14.41
N PRO A 29 2.01 -64.53 13.83
CA PRO A 29 2.10 -64.75 12.39
C PRO A 29 1.09 -65.77 11.86
N LEU A 30 0.24 -65.35 10.92
CA LEU A 30 -0.64 -66.22 10.15
C LEU A 30 -0.11 -66.35 8.73
N GLU A 31 0.09 -67.57 8.25
CA GLU A 31 0.45 -67.87 6.86
C GLU A 31 -0.62 -68.74 6.21
N LEU A 32 -1.09 -68.32 5.03
CA LEU A 32 -2.07 -69.05 4.23
C LEU A 32 -1.47 -69.29 2.84
N ASN A 33 -1.54 -70.54 2.38
CA ASN A 33 -1.16 -70.94 1.04
C ASN A 33 -2.42 -71.28 0.23
N PHE A 34 -2.64 -70.51 -0.84
CA PHE A 34 -3.77 -70.66 -1.75
C PHE A 34 -3.45 -71.61 -2.93
N GLY A 35 -2.18 -71.93 -3.15
CA GLY A 35 -1.70 -72.88 -4.14
C GLY A 35 -2.28 -72.66 -5.54
N ASP A 36 -2.58 -73.76 -6.21
CA ASP A 36 -3.05 -73.78 -7.60
C ASP A 36 -4.58 -73.83 -7.75
N HIS A 37 -5.31 -73.46 -6.69
CA HIS A 37 -6.76 -73.60 -6.64
C HIS A 37 -7.46 -72.44 -7.37
N GLN A 38 -8.48 -72.76 -8.17
CA GLN A 38 -9.33 -71.76 -8.80
C GLN A 38 -10.35 -71.16 -7.84
N LEU A 39 -10.77 -71.90 -6.81
CA LEU A 39 -11.64 -71.38 -5.76
C LEU A 39 -10.98 -71.56 -4.39
N ILE A 40 -10.86 -70.48 -3.63
CA ILE A 40 -10.46 -70.50 -2.22
C ILE A 40 -11.62 -69.96 -1.40
N ILE A 41 -12.08 -70.76 -0.43
CA ILE A 41 -13.18 -70.39 0.45
C ILE A 41 -12.63 -70.16 1.86
N LEU A 42 -12.74 -68.93 2.36
CA LEU A 42 -12.42 -68.54 3.72
C LEU A 42 -13.68 -68.68 4.59
N ASP A 43 -13.78 -69.77 5.34
CA ASP A 43 -14.92 -70.07 6.22
C ASP A 43 -14.58 -69.76 7.68
N GLY A 44 -15.56 -69.23 8.41
CA GLY A 44 -15.52 -69.04 9.85
C GLY A 44 -16.60 -68.09 10.34
N PRO A 45 -16.97 -68.12 11.64
CA PRO A 45 -17.93 -67.17 12.20
C PRO A 45 -17.45 -65.71 12.06
N ASN A 46 -18.33 -64.76 12.34
CA ASN A 46 -17.96 -63.34 12.38
C ASN A 46 -16.90 -63.09 13.48
N GLY A 47 -15.97 -62.17 13.22
CA GLY A 47 -14.88 -61.82 14.14
C GLY A 47 -13.61 -62.68 14.05
N PHE A 48 -13.55 -63.73 13.22
CA PHE A 48 -12.37 -64.59 13.06
C PHE A 48 -11.32 -64.09 12.04
N GLY A 49 -11.47 -62.86 11.52
CA GLY A 49 -10.45 -62.23 10.67
C GLY A 49 -10.55 -62.52 9.16
N LYS A 50 -11.71 -63.00 8.65
CA LYS A 50 -11.95 -63.19 7.20
C LYS A 50 -11.65 -61.91 6.41
N THR A 51 -12.35 -60.83 6.74
CA THR A 51 -12.16 -59.49 6.17
C THR A 51 -10.74 -58.97 6.35
N THR A 52 -10.07 -59.33 7.46
CA THR A 52 -8.67 -58.91 7.70
C THR A 52 -7.71 -59.48 6.66
N ILE A 53 -7.96 -60.69 6.14
CA ILE A 53 -7.16 -61.25 5.03
C ILE A 53 -7.39 -60.46 3.74
N PHE A 54 -8.63 -60.11 3.42
CA PHE A 54 -8.92 -59.27 2.25
C PHE A 54 -8.31 -57.88 2.37
N ASP A 55 -8.37 -57.28 3.57
CA ASP A 55 -7.74 -56.00 3.84
C ASP A 55 -6.22 -56.04 3.65
N ALA A 56 -5.58 -57.14 4.04
CA ALA A 56 -4.16 -57.33 3.86
C ALA A 56 -3.78 -57.43 2.37
N ILE A 57 -4.62 -58.10 1.57
CA ILE A 57 -4.48 -58.16 0.11
C ILE A 57 -4.69 -56.76 -0.50
N GLU A 58 -5.76 -56.06 -0.13
CA GLU A 58 -6.06 -54.71 -0.63
C GLU A 58 -4.92 -53.74 -0.35
N ILE A 59 -4.48 -53.61 0.91
CA ILE A 59 -3.35 -52.73 1.28
C ILE A 59 -2.08 -53.07 0.51
N SER A 60 -1.78 -54.36 0.32
CA SER A 60 -0.57 -54.76 -0.42
C SER A 60 -0.64 -54.28 -1.87
N MET A 61 -1.80 -54.43 -2.51
CA MET A 61 -2.02 -54.04 -3.91
C MET A 61 -2.14 -52.52 -4.12
N THR A 62 -2.93 -51.83 -3.30
CA THR A 62 -3.29 -50.42 -3.52
C THR A 62 -2.48 -49.45 -2.65
N GLY A 63 -1.96 -49.92 -1.50
CA GLY A 63 -1.30 -49.11 -0.48
C GLY A 63 -2.27 -48.45 0.52
N LYS A 64 -3.57 -48.67 0.37
CA LYS A 64 -4.62 -48.01 1.16
C LYS A 64 -5.89 -48.86 1.21
N LEU A 65 -6.63 -48.80 2.29
CA LEU A 65 -7.99 -49.33 2.39
C LEU A 65 -9.01 -48.28 1.99
N LEU A 66 -9.96 -48.66 1.13
CA LEU A 66 -11.07 -47.79 0.73
C LEU A 66 -11.92 -47.37 1.95
N ARG A 67 -12.34 -48.33 2.78
CA ARG A 67 -13.24 -48.10 3.92
C ARG A 67 -12.73 -47.17 5.02
N VAL A 68 -11.42 -46.97 5.09
CA VAL A 68 -10.78 -46.11 6.10
C VAL A 68 -10.72 -44.65 5.61
N ARG A 69 -11.12 -44.36 4.37
CA ARG A 69 -11.16 -43.00 3.82
C ARG A 69 -12.28 -42.13 4.38
N ASP A 70 -13.38 -42.73 4.84
CA ASP A 70 -14.59 -42.02 5.31
C ASP A 70 -15.01 -42.36 6.75
N SER A 71 -14.21 -43.14 7.49
CA SER A 71 -14.48 -43.39 8.90
C SER A 71 -14.25 -42.10 9.71
N ASP A 72 -15.35 -41.37 9.91
CA ASP A 72 -15.67 -40.37 10.92
C ASP A 72 -14.51 -39.99 11.87
N GLY A 73 -14.31 -38.69 12.10
CA GLY A 73 -13.44 -38.12 13.14
C GLY A 73 -13.79 -38.48 14.60
N LYS A 74 -14.44 -39.62 14.82
CA LYS A 74 -14.90 -40.20 16.09
C LYS A 74 -13.88 -41.13 16.76
N VAL A 75 -12.84 -41.60 16.08
CA VAL A 75 -11.80 -42.45 16.69
C VAL A 75 -10.50 -41.66 16.83
N LYS A 76 -10.19 -41.20 18.05
CA LYS A 76 -9.01 -40.36 18.32
C LYS A 76 -7.72 -41.12 18.66
N ASP A 77 -7.75 -42.36 19.17
CA ASP A 77 -6.57 -42.86 19.92
C ASP A 77 -6.12 -44.32 19.70
N LYS A 78 -6.52 -45.04 18.63
CA LYS A 78 -5.94 -46.37 18.33
C LYS A 78 -5.66 -46.59 16.85
N HIS A 79 -4.44 -47.06 16.53
CA HIS A 79 -4.06 -47.46 15.18
C HIS A 79 -4.99 -48.58 14.68
N LEU A 80 -5.73 -48.34 13.59
CA LEU A 80 -6.77 -49.25 13.08
C LEU A 80 -6.21 -50.55 12.48
N LEU A 81 -4.91 -50.58 12.15
CA LEU A 81 -4.28 -51.65 11.38
C LEU A 81 -3.26 -52.49 12.15
N ILE A 82 -2.78 -52.02 13.31
CA ILE A 82 -1.74 -52.69 14.11
C ILE A 82 -2.40 -53.22 15.36
N ASN A 83 -2.18 -54.50 15.69
CA ASN A 83 -2.76 -55.11 16.88
C ASN A 83 -2.07 -54.60 18.16
N ASN A 84 -0.73 -54.75 18.22
CA ASN A 84 0.13 -54.28 19.29
C ASN A 84 0.98 -53.10 18.82
N LEU A 85 0.66 -51.90 19.32
CA LEU A 85 1.31 -50.62 18.99
C LEU A 85 2.79 -50.56 19.39
N SER A 86 3.25 -51.48 20.24
CA SER A 86 4.66 -51.55 20.65
C SER A 86 5.56 -52.13 19.55
N SER A 87 4.98 -52.61 18.45
CA SER A 87 5.67 -53.21 17.32
C SER A 87 5.02 -52.76 16.00
N TYR A 88 5.63 -53.14 14.87
CA TYR A 88 5.11 -52.90 13.53
C TYR A 88 4.26 -54.07 13.04
N ALA A 89 3.44 -53.85 12.01
CA ALA A 89 2.75 -54.93 11.31
C ALA A 89 3.41 -55.22 9.96
N GLU A 90 3.47 -56.49 9.57
CA GLU A 90 4.00 -56.92 8.28
C GLU A 90 3.01 -57.79 7.54
N ILE A 91 2.97 -57.60 6.22
CA ILE A 91 2.22 -58.43 5.29
C ILE A 91 3.15 -58.81 4.14
N TYR A 92 3.23 -60.09 3.81
CA TYR A 92 3.90 -60.63 2.64
C TYR A 92 2.84 -61.24 1.73
N LEU A 93 2.70 -60.73 0.51
CA LEU A 93 1.75 -61.21 -0.49
C LEU A 93 2.49 -61.70 -1.73
N GLU A 94 2.41 -62.99 -2.01
CA GLU A 94 3.01 -63.63 -3.18
C GLU A 94 2.04 -63.64 -4.36
N LEU A 95 2.53 -63.16 -5.49
CA LEU A 95 1.87 -63.21 -6.79
C LEU A 95 2.64 -64.17 -7.70
N LEU A 96 1.93 -65.20 -8.17
CA LEU A 96 2.46 -66.25 -9.04
C LEU A 96 1.94 -66.06 -10.45
N ASP A 97 2.82 -66.09 -11.44
CA ASP A 97 2.43 -66.14 -12.85
C ASP A 97 1.82 -67.52 -13.17
N PHE A 98 0.69 -67.55 -13.88
CA PHE A 98 0.06 -68.78 -14.40
C PHE A 98 0.99 -69.56 -15.34
N SER A 99 1.98 -68.91 -15.95
CA SER A 99 3.01 -69.58 -16.76
C SER A 99 4.06 -70.32 -15.94
N GLY A 100 4.11 -70.10 -14.62
CA GLY A 100 5.14 -70.62 -13.71
C GLY A 100 6.50 -69.92 -13.81
N ALA A 101 6.68 -68.96 -14.73
CA ALA A 101 7.96 -68.29 -14.99
C ALA A 101 8.20 -67.03 -14.13
N GLY A 102 7.15 -66.47 -13.52
CA GLY A 102 7.20 -65.21 -12.77
C GLY A 102 6.76 -65.38 -11.32
N HIS A 103 7.58 -64.88 -10.39
CA HIS A 103 7.31 -64.91 -8.96
C HIS A 103 7.60 -63.51 -8.38
N LEU A 104 6.60 -62.91 -7.71
CA LEU A 104 6.69 -61.57 -7.13
C LEU A 104 6.13 -61.58 -5.71
N VAL A 105 6.84 -61.00 -4.75
CA VAL A 105 6.32 -60.84 -3.38
C VAL A 105 6.23 -59.35 -3.05
N ILE A 106 5.05 -58.91 -2.62
CA ILE A 106 4.84 -57.58 -2.08
C ILE A 106 4.99 -57.67 -0.57
N HIS A 107 6.06 -57.07 -0.04
CA HIS A 107 6.24 -56.86 1.38
C HIS A 107 5.68 -55.48 1.76
N THR A 108 4.67 -55.48 2.62
CA THR A 108 4.07 -54.27 3.19
C THR A 108 4.41 -54.18 4.66
N HIS A 109 5.11 -53.13 5.03
CA HIS A 109 5.53 -52.83 6.40
C HIS A 109 4.76 -51.60 6.90
N ILE A 110 4.13 -51.71 8.08
CA ILE A 110 3.25 -50.68 8.65
C ILE A 110 3.76 -50.32 10.05
N CYS A 111 4.20 -49.07 10.21
CA CYS A 111 4.71 -48.55 11.48
C CYS A 111 3.63 -47.81 12.29
N ASP A 112 3.82 -47.72 13.61
CA ASP A 112 2.97 -46.91 14.49
C ASP A 112 2.88 -45.45 14.02
N TYR A 113 1.68 -44.87 14.13
CA TYR A 113 1.33 -43.56 13.61
C TYR A 113 0.86 -42.63 14.72
N ARG A 114 1.59 -41.53 14.94
CA ARG A 114 1.24 -40.45 15.87
C ARG A 114 0.59 -39.26 15.12
N GLY A 115 -0.60 -39.47 14.55
CA GLY A 115 -1.37 -38.37 13.94
C GLY A 115 -2.83 -38.74 13.68
N ALA A 116 -3.55 -37.91 12.92
CA ALA A 116 -4.99 -38.10 12.66
C ALA A 116 -5.28 -39.37 11.83
N ALA A 117 -6.23 -40.22 12.26
CA ALA A 117 -6.53 -41.53 11.64
C ALA A 117 -6.68 -41.55 10.11
N LYS A 118 -7.04 -40.41 9.49
CA LYS A 118 -7.13 -40.20 8.03
C LYS A 118 -5.81 -40.29 7.26
N ASP A 119 -4.67 -40.19 7.93
CA ASP A 119 -3.33 -40.10 7.34
C ASP A 119 -2.51 -41.41 7.54
N TYR A 120 -3.18 -42.52 7.86
CA TYR A 120 -2.54 -43.80 8.18
C TYR A 120 -1.70 -44.37 7.02
N ASP A 121 -2.03 -44.02 5.78
CA ASP A 121 -1.37 -44.51 4.56
C ASP A 121 0.08 -44.01 4.43
N LYS A 122 0.43 -42.89 5.07
CA LYS A 122 1.80 -42.35 5.10
C LYS A 122 2.82 -43.26 5.79
N ASN A 123 2.35 -44.14 6.67
CA ASN A 123 3.19 -45.07 7.42
C ASN A 123 3.29 -46.47 6.81
N ILE A 124 2.70 -46.64 5.61
CA ILE A 124 2.73 -47.89 4.87
C ILE A 124 3.88 -47.84 3.88
N VAL A 125 4.91 -48.65 4.12
CA VAL A 125 6.06 -48.80 3.22
C VAL A 125 5.93 -50.14 2.49
N ARG A 126 5.92 -50.09 1.16
CA ARG A 126 5.83 -51.30 0.32
C ARG A 126 7.13 -51.53 -0.43
N LYS A 127 7.55 -52.79 -0.50
CA LYS A 127 8.73 -53.26 -1.22
C LYS A 127 8.39 -54.49 -2.04
N ILE A 128 9.01 -54.61 -3.20
CA ILE A 128 9.02 -55.85 -3.98
C ILE A 128 10.19 -56.71 -3.52
N LEU A 129 9.91 -57.98 -3.24
CA LEU A 129 10.88 -59.06 -3.10
C LEU A 129 10.71 -60.04 -4.27
N TYR A 130 11.81 -60.69 -4.66
CA TYR A 130 11.81 -61.64 -5.79
C TYR A 130 11.58 -63.09 -5.37
N TYR A 131 11.56 -63.36 -4.07
CA TYR A 131 11.38 -64.70 -3.51
C TYR A 131 10.67 -64.62 -2.16
N TRP A 132 10.09 -65.73 -1.72
CA TRP A 132 9.43 -65.82 -0.42
C TRP A 132 10.48 -65.87 0.69
N PRO A 133 10.51 -64.90 1.61
CA PRO A 133 11.65 -64.77 2.54
C PRO A 133 11.72 -65.87 3.60
N PHE A 134 10.72 -66.74 3.70
CA PHE A 134 10.64 -67.81 4.69
C PHE A 134 10.99 -69.19 4.13
N ASP A 135 11.21 -69.33 2.82
CA ASP A 135 11.53 -70.62 2.19
C ASP A 135 13.03 -70.98 2.26
N ASP A 136 13.93 -70.00 2.39
CA ASP A 136 15.38 -70.24 2.37
C ASP A 136 16.18 -69.20 3.17
N THR A 137 17.11 -69.66 4.02
CA THR A 137 17.91 -68.80 4.92
C THR A 137 19.19 -68.25 4.26
N ALA A 138 19.57 -68.77 3.09
CA ALA A 138 20.84 -68.45 2.42
C ALA A 138 20.75 -67.35 1.35
N ASN A 139 19.56 -67.00 0.86
CA ASN A 139 19.40 -66.01 -0.20
C ASN A 139 19.36 -64.57 0.35
N LYS A 140 20.07 -63.64 -0.32
CA LYS A 140 20.05 -62.19 0.01
C LYS A 140 18.80 -61.53 -0.57
N VAL A 141 17.95 -60.94 0.30
CA VAL A 141 16.63 -60.44 -0.12
C VAL A 141 16.83 -59.17 -0.90
N PHE A 142 16.78 -59.28 -2.23
CA PHE A 142 16.79 -58.13 -3.10
C PHE A 142 15.45 -57.42 -2.96
N THR A 143 15.48 -56.26 -2.31
CA THR A 143 14.29 -55.42 -2.13
C THR A 143 14.36 -54.23 -3.07
N THR A 144 13.24 -53.92 -3.73
CA THR A 144 13.09 -52.64 -4.43
C THR A 144 11.89 -51.89 -3.86
N PRO A 145 11.99 -50.59 -3.57
CA PRO A 145 10.83 -49.79 -3.18
C PRO A 145 9.71 -49.93 -4.22
N LEU A 146 8.49 -50.15 -3.75
CA LEU A 146 7.31 -50.31 -4.60
C LEU A 146 6.55 -48.99 -4.67
N ASN A 147 6.63 -48.32 -5.82
CA ASN A 147 5.68 -47.26 -6.18
C ASN A 147 4.48 -47.88 -6.90
N ILE A 148 3.30 -47.30 -6.71
CA ILE A 148 2.05 -47.74 -7.35
C ILE A 148 2.19 -47.81 -8.88
N SER A 149 2.88 -46.85 -9.51
CA SER A 149 3.10 -46.83 -10.96
C SER A 149 3.89 -48.06 -11.45
N LYS A 150 4.92 -48.46 -10.70
CA LYS A 150 5.71 -49.66 -11.01
C LYS A 150 4.85 -50.92 -10.94
N LEU A 151 3.95 -51.01 -9.95
CA LEU A 151 3.01 -52.12 -9.85
C LEU A 151 1.97 -52.11 -10.98
N GLN A 152 1.45 -50.94 -11.34
CA GLN A 152 0.52 -50.76 -12.47
C GLN A 152 1.14 -51.26 -13.78
N ASP A 153 2.41 -50.93 -14.04
CA ASP A 153 3.13 -51.40 -15.23
C ASP A 153 3.36 -52.92 -15.20
N MET A 154 3.81 -53.45 -14.06
CA MET A 154 4.11 -54.88 -13.91
C MET A 154 2.88 -55.77 -14.08
N LEU A 155 1.74 -55.34 -13.55
CA LEU A 155 0.47 -56.08 -13.64
C LEU A 155 -0.37 -55.66 -14.86
N SER A 156 0.11 -54.73 -15.71
CA SER A 156 -0.72 -54.11 -16.77
C SER A 156 -2.09 -53.69 -16.23
N TYR A 157 -2.08 -53.04 -15.08
CA TYR A 157 -3.26 -52.69 -14.30
C TYR A 157 -3.31 -51.16 -14.11
N PRO A 158 -3.93 -50.41 -15.05
CA PRO A 158 -4.04 -48.96 -14.93
C PRO A 158 -4.91 -48.56 -13.73
N ALA A 159 -4.48 -47.53 -12.98
CA ALA A 159 -5.22 -46.97 -11.85
C ALA A 159 -5.63 -48.00 -10.78
N ILE A 160 -4.77 -49.00 -10.51
CA ILE A 160 -5.04 -50.08 -9.54
C ILE A 160 -5.53 -49.55 -8.18
N ASP A 161 -5.04 -48.40 -7.72
CA ASP A 161 -5.38 -47.82 -6.42
C ASP A 161 -6.82 -47.30 -6.31
N SER A 162 -7.49 -47.03 -7.44
CA SER A 162 -8.90 -46.63 -7.47
C SER A 162 -9.80 -47.72 -8.05
N MET A 163 -9.27 -48.58 -8.93
CA MET A 163 -10.04 -49.56 -9.69
C MET A 163 -10.06 -50.96 -9.06
N PHE A 164 -9.19 -51.25 -8.08
CA PHE A 164 -9.15 -52.56 -7.43
C PHE A 164 -10.49 -53.00 -6.85
N THR A 165 -11.22 -52.09 -6.21
CA THR A 165 -12.55 -52.34 -5.63
C THR A 165 -13.70 -52.36 -6.66
N ILE A 166 -13.40 -52.06 -7.93
CA ILE A 166 -14.37 -52.13 -9.04
C ILE A 166 -14.12 -53.39 -9.88
N LEU A 167 -12.86 -53.76 -10.10
CA LEU A 167 -12.47 -54.84 -11.02
C LEU A 167 -12.16 -56.17 -10.33
N ASN A 168 -11.67 -56.16 -9.09
CA ASN A 168 -11.11 -57.35 -8.46
C ASN A 168 -11.61 -57.61 -7.04
N TYR A 169 -12.17 -56.63 -6.34
CA TYR A 169 -12.56 -56.80 -4.94
C TYR A 169 -13.93 -56.22 -4.61
N ILE A 170 -14.82 -57.07 -4.06
CA ILE A 170 -16.08 -56.65 -3.43
C ILE A 170 -15.92 -56.76 -1.91
N GLN A 171 -15.98 -55.63 -1.22
CA GLN A 171 -15.86 -55.50 0.23
C GLN A 171 -17.17 -55.85 0.95
N GLN A 172 -17.04 -56.40 2.16
CA GLN A 172 -18.16 -56.60 3.09
C GLN A 172 -18.73 -55.23 3.53
N GLU A 173 -20.06 -55.11 3.61
CA GLU A 173 -20.84 -53.89 3.98
C GLU A 173 -20.72 -52.68 3.02
N GLU A 174 -19.63 -52.56 2.25
CA GLU A 174 -19.32 -51.41 1.39
C GLU A 174 -19.46 -51.73 -0.12
N ALA A 175 -19.86 -52.96 -0.47
CA ALA A 175 -20.11 -53.39 -1.85
C ALA A 175 -20.98 -52.40 -2.66
N LEU A 176 -21.93 -51.74 -2.00
CA LEU A 176 -22.86 -50.81 -2.64
C LEU A 176 -22.32 -49.38 -2.79
N HIS A 177 -21.15 -49.06 -2.23
CA HIS A 177 -20.57 -47.71 -2.27
C HIS A 177 -20.51 -47.16 -3.69
N TYR A 178 -20.09 -47.97 -4.66
CA TYR A 178 -20.01 -47.53 -6.05
C TYR A 178 -21.38 -47.07 -6.58
N LEU A 179 -22.47 -47.76 -6.24
CA LEU A 179 -23.82 -47.37 -6.66
C LEU A 179 -24.38 -46.17 -5.90
N ARG A 180 -23.90 -45.91 -4.68
CA ARG A 180 -24.27 -44.75 -3.86
C ARG A 180 -23.67 -43.44 -4.38
N ASP A 181 -22.53 -43.51 -5.08
CA ASP A 181 -21.91 -42.34 -5.70
C ASP A 181 -22.82 -41.70 -6.76
N ASP A 182 -22.75 -40.37 -6.88
CA ASP A 182 -23.47 -39.67 -7.94
C ASP A 182 -23.02 -40.15 -9.34
N GLN A 183 -23.92 -40.01 -10.31
CA GLN A 183 -23.73 -40.54 -11.67
C GLN A 183 -22.46 -40.01 -12.35
N LYS A 184 -22.03 -38.79 -11.98
CA LYS A 184 -20.84 -38.15 -12.53
C LYS A 184 -19.57 -38.69 -11.87
N LYS A 185 -19.52 -38.83 -10.55
CA LYS A 185 -18.39 -39.46 -9.84
C LYS A 185 -18.16 -40.90 -10.26
N ARG A 186 -19.24 -41.68 -10.48
CA ARG A 186 -19.14 -43.03 -11.05
C ARG A 186 -18.47 -43.02 -12.42
N TYR A 187 -18.87 -42.10 -13.27
CA TYR A 187 -18.28 -41.93 -14.60
C TYR A 187 -16.81 -41.51 -14.52
N GLU A 188 -16.45 -40.53 -13.69
CA GLU A 188 -15.07 -40.09 -13.47
C GLU A 188 -14.17 -41.24 -12.99
N LYS A 189 -14.64 -42.08 -12.07
CA LYS A 189 -13.93 -43.29 -11.61
C LYS A 189 -13.57 -44.22 -12.77
N ILE A 190 -14.51 -44.51 -13.67
CA ILE A 190 -14.26 -45.41 -14.81
C ILE A 190 -13.38 -44.76 -15.89
N GLN A 191 -13.44 -43.43 -16.08
CA GLN A 191 -12.63 -42.75 -17.10
C GLN A 191 -11.13 -43.05 -16.94
N HIS A 192 -10.66 -43.28 -15.72
CA HIS A 192 -9.26 -43.63 -15.43
C HIS A 192 -8.80 -44.96 -16.08
N LEU A 193 -9.70 -45.91 -16.38
CA LEU A 193 -9.35 -47.19 -17.00
C LEU A 193 -8.95 -47.11 -18.48
N ILE A 194 -9.32 -46.03 -19.17
CA ILE A 194 -9.32 -45.99 -20.64
C ILE A 194 -8.15 -45.16 -21.19
N GLY A 195 -7.21 -44.74 -20.34
CA GLY A 195 -6.12 -43.83 -20.77
C GLY A 195 -6.62 -42.43 -21.14
N LYS A 196 -7.88 -42.10 -20.81
CA LYS A 196 -8.50 -40.79 -21.06
C LYS A 196 -7.91 -39.68 -20.22
N ALA A 197 -7.22 -39.99 -19.14
CA ALA A 197 -6.60 -38.98 -18.27
C ALA A 197 -5.68 -38.05 -19.08
N GLU A 198 -4.83 -38.60 -19.95
CA GLU A 198 -3.89 -37.80 -20.77
C GLU A 198 -4.64 -36.92 -21.78
N GLY A 199 -5.58 -37.47 -22.56
CA GLY A 199 -6.30 -36.70 -23.57
C GLY A 199 -7.25 -35.63 -23.01
N VAL A 200 -7.87 -35.89 -21.86
CA VAL A 200 -8.72 -34.92 -21.14
C VAL A 200 -7.87 -33.83 -20.50
N GLU A 201 -6.74 -34.19 -19.88
CA GLU A 201 -5.80 -33.22 -19.31
C GLU A 201 -5.18 -32.34 -20.40
N ASP A 202 -4.71 -32.93 -21.51
CA ASP A 202 -4.14 -32.20 -22.63
C ASP A 202 -5.16 -31.22 -23.23
N SER A 203 -6.41 -31.66 -23.43
CA SER A 203 -7.48 -30.78 -23.88
C SER A 203 -7.74 -29.62 -22.91
N ALA A 204 -7.66 -29.88 -21.60
CA ALA A 204 -7.84 -28.84 -20.58
C ALA A 204 -6.66 -27.85 -20.56
N ARG A 205 -5.42 -28.35 -20.68
CA ARG A 205 -4.20 -27.53 -20.77
C ARG A 205 -4.24 -26.63 -22.01
N LEU A 206 -4.58 -27.19 -23.17
CA LEU A 206 -4.70 -26.43 -24.43
C LEU A 206 -5.81 -25.37 -24.34
N LYS A 207 -6.93 -25.69 -23.71
CA LYS A 207 -8.02 -24.73 -23.50
C LYS A 207 -7.58 -23.57 -22.59
N LYS A 208 -6.89 -23.87 -21.48
CA LYS A 208 -6.35 -22.84 -20.59
C LYS A 208 -5.39 -21.91 -21.35
N PHE A 209 -4.48 -22.47 -22.14
CA PHE A 209 -3.55 -21.69 -22.96
C PHE A 209 -4.29 -20.84 -24.02
N SER A 210 -5.35 -21.38 -24.64
CA SER A 210 -6.20 -20.63 -25.55
C SER A 210 -6.93 -19.46 -24.88
N ASP A 211 -7.36 -19.61 -23.63
CA ASP A 211 -8.03 -18.56 -22.86
C ASP A 211 -7.04 -17.46 -22.43
N GLU A 212 -5.81 -17.82 -22.06
CA GLU A 212 -4.72 -16.88 -21.78
C GLU A 212 -4.35 -16.08 -23.04
N LEU A 213 -4.13 -16.75 -24.16
CA LEU A 213 -3.81 -16.12 -25.44
C LEU A 213 -4.92 -15.17 -25.92
N LYS A 214 -6.19 -15.44 -25.58
CA LYS A 214 -7.31 -14.54 -25.86
C LYS A 214 -7.20 -13.23 -25.08
N LYS A 215 -6.71 -13.26 -23.84
CA LYS A 215 -6.47 -12.04 -23.06
C LYS A 215 -5.33 -11.23 -23.67
N ASP A 216 -4.26 -11.88 -24.09
CA ASP A 216 -3.12 -11.23 -24.73
C ASP A 216 -3.54 -10.55 -26.04
N ILE A 217 -4.33 -11.23 -26.88
CA ILE A 217 -4.89 -10.65 -28.11
C ILE A 217 -5.74 -9.42 -27.81
N ASN A 218 -6.61 -9.48 -26.79
CA ASN A 218 -7.44 -8.32 -26.43
C ASN A 218 -6.60 -7.14 -25.94
N SER A 219 -5.55 -7.40 -25.15
CA SER A 219 -4.64 -6.35 -24.69
C SER A 219 -3.85 -5.71 -25.83
N GLU A 220 -3.34 -6.52 -26.77
CA GLU A 220 -2.62 -6.01 -27.93
C GLU A 220 -3.54 -5.24 -28.88
N GLN A 221 -4.80 -5.67 -29.02
CA GLN A 221 -5.80 -4.92 -29.80
C GLN A 221 -6.07 -3.55 -29.20
N ALA A 222 -6.23 -3.46 -27.88
CA ALA A 222 -6.43 -2.17 -27.20
C ALA A 222 -5.22 -1.23 -27.38
N SER A 223 -3.99 -1.76 -27.26
CA SER A 223 -2.78 -0.98 -27.54
C SER A 223 -2.68 -0.53 -28.99
N LEU A 224 -3.09 -1.37 -29.95
CA LEU A 224 -3.12 -1.01 -31.36
C LEU A 224 -4.15 0.10 -31.64
N ASP A 225 -5.33 0.04 -31.01
CA ASP A 225 -6.37 1.06 -31.16
C ASP A 225 -5.88 2.43 -30.62
N GLU A 226 -5.17 2.44 -29.49
CA GLU A 226 -4.54 3.64 -28.92
C GLU A 226 -3.42 4.20 -29.83
N LEU A 227 -2.54 3.34 -30.35
CA LEU A 227 -1.50 3.73 -31.31
C LEU A 227 -2.08 4.28 -32.62
N ASN A 228 -3.18 3.70 -33.12
CA ASN A 228 -3.87 4.23 -34.29
C ASN A 228 -4.48 5.60 -34.02
N SER A 229 -5.05 5.82 -32.83
CA SER A 229 -5.62 7.12 -32.44
C SER A 229 -4.55 8.22 -32.39
N THR A 230 -3.36 7.91 -31.87
CA THR A 230 -2.22 8.84 -31.83
C THR A 230 -1.67 9.10 -33.22
N LEU A 231 -1.58 8.08 -34.08
CA LEU A 231 -1.15 8.26 -35.48
C LEU A 231 -2.09 9.20 -36.26
N ILE A 232 -3.41 9.04 -36.12
CA ILE A 232 -4.41 9.92 -36.74
C ILE A 232 -4.26 11.37 -36.26
N SER A 233 -3.97 11.56 -34.97
CA SER A 233 -3.76 12.91 -34.41
C SER A 233 -2.50 13.59 -34.99
N LEU A 234 -1.42 12.83 -35.19
CA LEU A 234 -0.18 13.30 -35.79
C LEU A 234 -0.34 13.60 -37.29
N GLU A 235 -1.12 12.78 -38.00
CA GLU A 235 -1.40 12.96 -39.43
C GLU A 235 -2.16 14.27 -39.68
N LYS A 236 -3.22 14.55 -38.91
CA LYS A 236 -3.96 15.82 -38.98
C LYS A 236 -3.05 17.03 -38.74
N ALA A 237 -2.21 16.95 -37.71
CA ALA A 237 -1.25 18.00 -37.38
C ALA A 237 -0.16 18.22 -38.45
N SER A 238 0.11 17.23 -39.31
CA SER A 238 1.06 17.33 -40.42
C SER A 238 0.45 17.91 -41.70
N THR A 239 -0.83 17.62 -41.97
CA THR A 239 -1.57 18.15 -43.14
C THR A 239 -1.88 19.65 -43.04
N GLU A 240 -1.99 20.21 -41.84
CA GLU A 240 -2.25 21.65 -41.64
C GLU A 240 -1.03 22.55 -41.92
N LEU A 241 0.18 21.98 -42.01
CA LEU A 241 1.44 22.71 -42.20
C LEU A 241 1.98 22.69 -43.63
N SER A 242 1.37 21.93 -44.53
CA SER A 242 1.88 21.70 -45.90
C SER A 242 1.21 22.58 -46.98
N ALA A 243 0.47 23.62 -46.59
CA ALA A 243 -0.25 24.47 -47.52
C ALA A 243 0.59 25.56 -48.20
N ASP A 244 1.79 25.90 -47.72
CA ASP A 244 2.63 26.94 -48.34
C ASP A 244 4.12 26.53 -48.50
N ASP A 245 4.53 26.46 -49.76
CA ASP A 245 5.87 26.56 -50.35
C ASP A 245 6.81 25.30 -50.41
N PRO A 246 7.00 24.67 -51.60
CA PRO A 246 7.88 23.52 -51.81
C PRO A 246 9.39 23.80 -51.93
N HIS A 247 9.90 25.02 -51.73
CA HIS A 247 11.34 25.31 -51.84
C HIS A 247 11.87 26.17 -50.69
N SER A 248 12.18 25.53 -49.54
CA SER A 248 12.99 26.19 -48.51
C SER A 248 14.47 25.89 -48.73
N GLU A 249 15.22 26.96 -49.05
CA GLU A 249 16.67 27.01 -48.96
C GLU A 249 17.14 26.47 -47.59
N ILE A 250 18.33 25.89 -47.51
CA ILE A 250 18.93 25.48 -46.24
C ILE A 250 19.22 26.76 -45.44
N VAL A 251 18.25 27.20 -44.63
CA VAL A 251 18.39 28.36 -43.76
C VAL A 251 19.21 27.95 -42.55
N THR A 252 20.41 28.50 -42.43
CA THR A 252 21.24 28.39 -41.22
C THR A 252 20.90 29.53 -40.26
N LEU A 253 20.98 29.26 -38.96
CA LEU A 253 20.82 30.29 -37.92
C LEU A 253 21.77 31.48 -38.17
N SER A 254 21.28 32.67 -37.88
CA SER A 254 22.01 33.94 -38.06
C SER A 254 23.29 34.02 -37.21
N GLY A 255 23.33 33.28 -36.10
CA GLY A 255 24.42 33.35 -35.10
C GLY A 255 24.36 34.58 -34.19
N SER A 256 23.37 35.46 -34.42
CA SER A 256 23.13 36.70 -33.68
C SER A 256 22.21 36.50 -32.47
N THR A 257 21.41 35.43 -32.47
CA THR A 257 20.39 35.14 -31.46
C THR A 257 20.57 33.75 -30.81
N ILE A 258 19.50 32.96 -30.67
CA ILE A 258 19.43 31.66 -29.99
C ILE A 258 20.57 30.67 -30.33
N PRO A 259 20.87 29.70 -29.44
CA PRO A 259 21.90 28.68 -29.69
C PRO A 259 21.54 27.74 -30.85
N ALA A 260 22.52 26.93 -31.30
CA ALA A 260 22.31 25.91 -32.32
C ALA A 260 21.10 25.02 -31.99
N VAL A 261 20.15 24.96 -32.92
CA VAL A 261 18.90 24.21 -32.77
C VAL A 261 19.04 22.83 -33.41
N SER A 262 18.66 21.79 -32.68
CA SER A 262 18.64 20.39 -33.11
C SER A 262 17.22 19.82 -33.12
N ILE A 263 17.02 18.76 -33.91
CA ILE A 263 15.80 17.93 -33.87
C ILE A 263 15.59 17.32 -32.47
N ASP A 264 16.64 17.18 -31.67
CA ASP A 264 16.58 16.64 -30.31
C ASP A 264 16.01 17.62 -29.27
N ASP A 265 15.99 18.92 -29.55
CA ASP A 265 15.50 19.95 -28.61
C ASP A 265 14.01 19.78 -28.29
N SER A 266 13.57 20.06 -27.06
CA SER A 266 12.19 19.77 -26.66
C SER A 266 11.17 20.63 -27.42
N SER A 267 9.99 20.09 -27.72
CA SER A 267 8.94 20.84 -28.44
C SER A 267 8.56 22.14 -27.73
N SER A 268 8.54 22.12 -26.40
CA SER A 268 8.31 23.31 -25.57
C SER A 268 9.43 24.34 -25.65
N GLN A 269 10.69 23.92 -25.79
CA GLN A 269 11.81 24.84 -25.97
C GLN A 269 11.77 25.50 -27.35
N LEU A 270 11.45 24.74 -28.39
CA LEU A 270 11.30 25.25 -29.75
C LEU A 270 10.15 26.27 -29.84
N GLU A 271 8.99 25.98 -29.25
CA GLU A 271 7.85 26.91 -29.19
C GLU A 271 8.16 28.16 -28.36
N ASN A 272 8.88 28.01 -27.24
CA ASN A 272 9.30 29.15 -26.42
C ASN A 272 10.26 30.07 -27.18
N TRP A 273 11.23 29.51 -27.92
CA TRP A 273 12.13 30.31 -28.76
C TRP A 273 11.41 30.97 -29.92
N LEU A 274 10.47 30.27 -30.57
CA LEU A 274 9.64 30.83 -31.63
C LEU A 274 8.81 32.03 -31.13
N ASN A 275 8.16 31.88 -29.98
CA ASN A 275 7.37 32.95 -29.35
C ASN A 275 8.25 34.13 -28.91
N ALA A 276 9.42 33.85 -28.34
CA ALA A 276 10.37 34.88 -27.94
C ALA A 276 10.85 35.70 -29.15
N LEU A 277 11.25 35.04 -30.25
CA LEU A 277 11.68 35.72 -31.47
C LEU A 277 10.55 36.54 -32.11
N ASN A 278 9.33 36.02 -32.14
CA ASN A 278 8.16 36.77 -32.65
C ASN A 278 7.89 38.04 -31.83
N LYS A 279 7.99 37.99 -30.49
CA LYS A 279 7.85 39.18 -29.64
C LYS A 279 8.99 40.18 -29.84
N CYS A 280 10.20 39.71 -30.15
CA CYS A 280 11.35 40.57 -30.38
C CYS A 280 11.32 41.30 -31.73
N LYS A 281 10.46 40.91 -32.69
CA LYS A 281 10.31 41.63 -33.97
C LYS A 281 10.00 43.11 -33.80
N VAL A 282 9.16 43.44 -32.82
CA VAL A 282 8.75 44.82 -32.50
C VAL A 282 9.96 45.74 -32.24
N ILE A 283 11.08 45.20 -31.75
CA ILE A 283 12.32 45.96 -31.50
C ILE A 283 12.92 46.51 -32.80
N PHE A 284 12.81 45.76 -33.91
CA PHE A 284 13.50 46.04 -35.16
C PHE A 284 12.55 46.48 -36.29
N GLU A 285 11.24 46.26 -36.18
CA GLU A 285 10.23 46.69 -37.18
C GLU A 285 9.92 48.18 -37.11
N ASP A 286 9.75 48.74 -35.90
CA ASP A 286 9.40 50.15 -35.70
C ASP A 286 10.10 50.72 -34.45
N GLY A 287 11.28 51.30 -34.66
CA GLY A 287 12.07 51.92 -33.60
C GLY A 287 11.37 53.08 -32.90
N GLU A 288 10.45 53.79 -33.55
CA GLU A 288 9.66 54.84 -32.89
C GLU A 288 8.63 54.25 -31.95
N THR A 289 7.96 53.16 -32.34
CA THR A 289 7.01 52.45 -31.49
C THR A 289 7.69 51.78 -30.31
N TYR A 290 8.87 51.17 -30.50
CA TYR A 290 9.68 50.65 -29.39
C TYR A 290 10.10 51.75 -28.42
N ASN A 291 10.56 52.91 -28.89
CA ASN A 291 10.90 54.04 -28.03
C ASN A 291 9.69 54.58 -27.24
N LYS A 292 8.49 54.57 -27.83
CA LYS A 292 7.24 54.90 -27.12
C LYS A 292 6.88 53.87 -26.04
N ILE A 293 7.12 52.58 -26.29
CA ILE A 293 6.95 51.49 -25.30
C ILE A 293 7.90 51.70 -24.12
N VAL A 294 9.18 51.96 -24.39
CA VAL A 294 10.20 52.27 -23.37
C VAL A 294 9.79 53.49 -22.54
N LEU A 295 9.44 54.59 -23.21
CA LEU A 295 9.05 55.84 -22.55
C LEU A 295 7.82 55.66 -21.65
N LYS A 296 6.80 54.92 -22.12
CA LYS A 296 5.62 54.60 -21.32
C LYS A 296 5.98 53.78 -20.08
N HIS A 297 6.82 52.77 -20.22
CA HIS A 297 7.29 51.98 -19.10
C HIS A 297 8.06 52.83 -18.08
N GLU A 298 8.90 53.76 -18.53
CA GLU A 298 9.61 54.71 -17.67
C GLU A 298 8.65 55.66 -16.94
N VAL A 299 7.64 56.23 -17.61
CA VAL A 299 6.60 57.07 -16.98
C VAL A 299 5.80 56.25 -15.95
N SER A 300 5.38 55.04 -16.29
CA SER A 300 4.68 54.12 -15.38
C SER A 300 5.53 53.79 -14.15
N ASN A 301 6.84 53.59 -14.33
CA ASN A 301 7.77 53.44 -13.22
C ASN A 301 7.78 54.66 -12.30
N TRP A 302 7.89 55.88 -12.85
CA TRP A 302 7.83 57.12 -12.06
C TRP A 302 6.53 57.27 -11.26
N LEU A 303 5.42 56.73 -11.75
CA LEU A 303 4.11 56.74 -11.07
C LEU A 303 4.00 55.74 -9.91
N LYS A 304 4.93 54.78 -9.77
CA LYS A 304 4.91 53.80 -8.67
C LYS A 304 5.19 54.47 -7.32
N PRO A 305 4.53 54.04 -6.21
CA PRO A 305 4.66 54.66 -4.89
C PRO A 305 6.11 54.78 -4.37
N GLN A 306 6.98 53.84 -4.75
CA GLN A 306 8.39 53.82 -4.36
C GLN A 306 9.20 55.02 -4.89
N TYR A 307 8.77 55.65 -5.99
CA TYR A 307 9.45 56.81 -6.59
C TYR A 307 8.97 58.15 -6.03
N LYS A 308 7.95 58.16 -5.15
CA LYS A 308 7.39 59.38 -4.56
C LYS A 308 8.46 60.28 -3.94
N LYS A 309 9.36 59.71 -3.14
CA LYS A 309 10.44 60.47 -2.49
C LYS A 309 11.41 61.06 -3.51
N ARG A 310 11.73 60.30 -4.56
CA ARG A 310 12.63 60.71 -5.65
C ARG A 310 12.02 61.86 -6.46
N LEU A 311 10.73 61.80 -6.77
CA LEU A 311 9.98 62.89 -7.40
C LEU A 311 9.98 64.17 -6.56
N ILE A 312 9.72 64.07 -5.25
CA ILE A 312 9.76 65.21 -4.33
C ILE A 312 11.17 65.82 -4.27
N ASN A 313 12.22 64.99 -4.32
CA ASN A 313 13.60 65.49 -4.37
C ASN A 313 13.88 66.26 -5.68
N VAL A 314 13.41 65.76 -6.82
CA VAL A 314 13.51 66.49 -8.10
C VAL A 314 12.81 67.84 -7.99
N LEU A 315 11.59 67.90 -7.45
CA LEU A 315 10.84 69.16 -7.29
C LEU A 315 11.54 70.16 -6.36
N ASN A 316 12.14 69.68 -5.27
CA ASN A 316 12.78 70.54 -4.27
C ASN A 316 14.16 71.06 -4.70
N PHE A 317 14.94 70.26 -5.44
CA PHE A 317 16.34 70.58 -5.74
C PHE A 317 16.59 71.06 -7.18
N SER A 318 15.62 70.93 -8.11
CA SER A 318 15.81 71.31 -9.53
C SER A 318 16.08 72.79 -9.77
N SER A 319 15.66 73.68 -8.85
CA SER A 319 15.94 75.13 -8.91
C SER A 319 17.40 75.49 -8.63
N HIS A 320 18.21 74.54 -8.16
CA HIS A 320 19.60 74.78 -7.74
C HIS A 320 20.59 74.10 -8.68
N SER A 321 21.66 74.82 -9.03
CA SER A 321 22.75 74.29 -9.86
C SER A 321 23.69 73.33 -9.10
N ALA A 322 23.68 73.36 -7.77
CA ALA A 322 24.51 72.52 -6.91
C ALA A 322 23.69 71.89 -5.75
N PRO A 323 23.01 70.75 -5.99
CA PRO A 323 22.14 70.10 -5.01
C PRO A 323 22.84 69.73 -3.69
N GLU A 324 24.11 69.31 -3.76
CA GLU A 324 24.95 68.99 -2.59
C GLU A 324 25.09 70.17 -1.62
N LYS A 325 25.39 71.37 -2.16
CA LYS A 325 25.56 72.58 -1.34
C LYS A 325 24.24 72.99 -0.68
N THR A 326 23.13 72.82 -1.40
CA THR A 326 21.78 73.12 -0.89
C THR A 326 21.35 72.14 0.21
N ALA A 327 21.67 70.84 0.07
CA ALA A 327 21.42 69.83 1.10
C ALA A 327 22.20 70.13 2.40
N VAL A 328 23.46 70.55 2.29
CA VAL A 328 24.27 70.98 3.45
C VAL A 328 23.66 72.22 4.13
N LYS A 329 23.16 73.19 3.35
CA LYS A 329 22.49 74.39 3.86
C LYS A 329 21.22 74.03 4.65
N LEU A 330 20.39 73.12 4.13
CA LEU A 330 19.20 72.61 4.81
C LEU A 330 19.55 71.94 6.15
N ASN A 331 20.57 71.07 6.17
CA ASN A 331 20.99 70.37 7.39
C ASN A 331 21.48 71.35 8.47
N LYS A 332 22.28 72.35 8.10
CA LYS A 332 22.71 73.42 9.03
C LYS A 332 21.52 74.19 9.61
N HIS A 333 20.50 74.47 8.78
CA HIS A 333 19.31 75.18 9.20
C HIS A 333 18.45 74.36 10.19
N LEU A 334 18.27 73.06 9.91
CA LEU A 334 17.56 72.13 10.80
C LEU A 334 18.21 72.01 12.18
N ILE A 335 19.54 71.89 12.24
CA ILE A 335 20.29 71.84 13.52
C ILE A 335 20.07 73.11 14.35
N SER A 336 20.05 74.28 13.68
CA SER A 336 19.77 75.55 14.34
C SER A 336 18.35 75.63 14.91
N ILE A 337 17.36 75.13 14.16
CA ILE A 337 15.95 75.09 14.59
C ILE A 337 15.77 74.15 15.79
N GLU A 338 16.33 72.94 15.74
CA GLU A 338 16.26 71.97 16.84
C GLU A 338 16.83 72.53 18.15
N LYS A 339 17.97 73.25 18.08
CA LYS A 339 18.55 73.94 19.23
C LYS A 339 17.62 75.00 19.82
N ILE A 340 16.89 75.73 18.98
CA ILE A 340 15.95 76.76 19.42
C ILE A 340 14.73 76.10 20.09
N ILE A 341 14.17 75.03 19.51
CA ILE A 341 13.03 74.29 20.07
C ILE A 341 13.37 73.75 21.46
N THR A 342 14.55 73.12 21.63
CA THR A 342 14.99 72.56 22.92
C THR A 342 15.13 73.64 23.99
N LYS A 343 15.78 74.77 23.67
CA LYS A 343 15.89 75.90 24.60
C LYS A 343 14.53 76.46 24.99
N ASN A 344 13.60 76.55 24.04
CA ASN A 344 12.26 77.07 24.28
C ASN A 344 11.47 76.21 25.28
N ARG A 345 11.58 74.88 25.18
CA ARG A 345 10.96 73.94 26.12
C ARG A 345 11.46 74.11 27.54
N SER A 346 12.77 74.27 27.73
CA SER A 346 13.32 74.50 29.06
C SER A 346 12.91 75.88 29.63
N TYR A 347 12.77 76.92 28.81
CA TYR A 347 12.20 78.19 29.26
C TYR A 347 10.74 78.06 29.72
N GLN A 348 9.94 77.24 29.04
CA GLN A 348 8.56 76.94 29.43
C GLN A 348 8.51 76.29 30.82
N LEU A 349 9.28 75.22 31.04
CA LEU A 349 9.32 74.49 32.31
C LEU A 349 9.72 75.38 33.50
N ILE A 350 10.78 76.17 33.33
CA ILE A 350 11.22 77.13 34.36
C ILE A 350 10.13 78.17 34.65
N SER A 351 9.34 78.55 33.64
CA SER A 351 8.28 79.56 33.81
C SER A 351 7.00 79.04 34.47
N THR A 352 6.68 77.75 34.31
CA THR A 352 5.48 77.10 34.87
C THR A 352 5.64 76.71 36.34
N GLU A 353 6.84 76.29 36.78
CA GLU A 353 7.12 75.92 38.18
C GLU A 353 7.11 77.10 39.17
N TYR A 354 7.03 78.33 38.67
CA TYR A 354 7.03 79.56 39.49
C TYR A 354 5.92 79.62 40.56
N ASN A 355 4.79 78.98 40.32
CA ASN A 355 3.60 79.16 41.15
C ASN A 355 3.70 78.42 42.50
N ASN A 356 4.61 77.45 42.66
CA ASN A 356 4.63 76.56 43.82
C ASN A 356 5.53 77.04 44.97
N ARG A 357 6.34 78.11 44.78
CA ARG A 357 7.29 78.67 45.77
C ARG A 357 8.18 77.66 46.51
N SER A 358 8.33 76.44 46.00
CA SER A 358 9.20 75.38 46.55
C SER A 358 10.29 75.02 45.54
N ALA A 359 11.54 74.95 45.98
CA ALA A 359 12.64 74.65 45.07
C ALA A 359 12.59 73.15 44.75
N THR A 360 12.53 72.79 43.47
CA THR A 360 12.61 71.38 43.05
C THR A 360 13.97 71.08 42.41
N THR A 361 14.44 69.85 42.59
CA THR A 361 15.65 69.35 41.90
C THR A 361 15.50 69.45 40.38
N MET A 362 14.29 69.20 39.87
CA MET A 362 13.99 69.32 38.43
C MET A 362 14.11 70.76 37.92
N MET A 363 13.61 71.74 38.67
CA MET A 363 13.75 73.16 38.29
C MET A 363 15.22 73.59 38.26
N LEU A 364 16.02 73.13 39.23
CA LEU A 364 17.45 73.41 39.30
C LEU A 364 18.22 72.79 38.13
N ASP A 365 17.86 71.58 37.71
CA ASP A 365 18.46 70.93 36.54
C ASP A 365 18.12 71.66 35.22
N GLU A 366 16.88 72.12 35.04
CA GLU A 366 16.53 72.92 33.87
C GLU A 366 17.24 74.28 33.86
N ILE A 367 17.41 74.90 35.02
CA ILE A 367 18.23 76.11 35.18
C ILE A 367 19.69 75.83 34.80
N LYS A 368 20.28 74.70 35.21
CA LYS A 368 21.64 74.30 34.85
C LYS A 368 21.83 74.17 33.34
N LYS A 369 20.84 73.61 32.63
CA LYS A 369 20.89 73.39 31.17
C LYS A 369 20.89 74.70 30.38
N VAL A 370 20.10 75.68 30.80
CA VAL A 370 19.86 76.89 30.01
C VAL A 370 20.59 78.13 30.53
N PHE A 371 20.82 78.19 31.84
CA PHE A 371 21.51 79.27 32.54
C PHE A 371 22.70 78.73 33.34
N SER A 372 23.55 77.92 32.70
CA SER A 372 24.71 77.25 33.32
C SER A 372 25.61 78.18 34.14
N ASN A 373 25.87 79.39 33.66
CA ASN A 373 26.69 80.37 34.40
C ASN A 373 26.02 80.82 35.70
N GLN A 374 24.70 81.04 35.69
CA GLN A 374 23.96 81.49 36.87
C GLN A 374 23.83 80.36 37.89
N TYR A 375 23.64 79.12 37.44
CA TYR A 375 23.67 77.95 38.29
C TYR A 375 25.02 77.80 39.02
N ARG A 376 26.15 78.01 38.33
CA ARG A 376 27.49 77.93 38.93
C ARG A 376 27.74 79.00 40.00
N LEU A 377 27.22 80.21 39.81
CA LEU A 377 27.39 81.32 40.78
C LEU A 377 26.72 81.03 42.12
N HIS A 378 25.65 80.24 42.14
CA HIS A 378 24.89 79.91 43.34
C HIS A 378 25.09 78.46 43.82
N ALA A 379 26.16 77.80 43.39
CA ALA A 379 26.42 76.38 43.69
C ALA A 379 26.49 76.09 45.20
N THR A 380 27.02 77.00 46.00
CA THR A 380 27.06 76.88 47.47
C THR A 380 25.66 76.89 48.10
N ALA A 381 24.80 77.83 47.69
CA ALA A 381 23.42 77.89 48.17
C ALA A 381 22.61 76.65 47.78
N ILE A 382 22.84 76.13 46.56
CA ILE A 382 22.25 74.87 46.09
C ILE A 382 22.76 73.68 46.93
N GLY A 383 24.05 73.67 47.26
CA GLY A 383 24.66 72.64 48.11
C GLY A 383 24.05 72.60 49.52
N PHE A 384 23.86 73.76 50.14
CA PHE A 384 23.18 73.86 51.44
C PHE A 384 21.75 73.36 51.40
N TRP A 385 20.98 73.75 50.38
CA TRP A 385 19.61 73.28 50.19
C TRP A 385 19.54 71.75 50.00
N ASN A 386 20.40 71.18 49.15
CA ASN A 386 20.46 69.73 48.97
C ASN A 386 20.83 68.99 50.26
N GLY A 387 21.77 69.54 51.05
CA GLY A 387 22.17 68.98 52.34
C GLY A 387 21.02 68.97 53.33
N ALA A 388 20.34 70.10 53.51
CA ALA A 388 19.20 70.21 54.41
C ALA A 388 18.04 69.29 54.00
N LYS A 389 17.77 69.20 52.68
CA LYS A 389 16.74 68.31 52.14
C LYS A 389 17.04 66.84 52.42
N ASN A 390 18.27 66.41 52.15
CA ASN A 390 18.69 65.03 52.43
C ASN A 390 18.59 64.69 53.93
N SER A 391 18.94 65.62 54.81
CA SER A 391 18.81 65.40 56.25
C SER A 391 17.35 65.18 56.67
N VAL A 392 16.41 65.97 56.14
CA VAL A 392 14.97 65.80 56.39
C VAL A 392 14.47 64.47 55.84
N ASP A 393 14.83 64.12 54.61
CA ASP A 393 14.36 62.89 53.95
C ASP A 393 14.88 61.63 54.68
N VAL A 394 16.16 61.61 55.10
CA VAL A 394 16.77 60.47 55.80
C VAL A 394 16.26 60.37 57.24
N MET A 395 16.25 61.46 58.00
CA MET A 395 15.76 61.41 59.39
C MET A 395 14.27 61.07 59.43
N GLY A 396 13.45 61.67 58.58
CA GLY A 396 12.01 61.43 58.54
C GLY A 396 11.68 59.96 58.26
N SER A 397 12.33 59.35 57.27
CA SER A 397 12.06 57.94 56.92
C SER A 397 12.54 56.95 58.00
N MET A 398 13.73 57.16 58.58
CA MET A 398 14.25 56.29 59.64
C MET A 398 13.44 56.40 60.92
N ILE A 399 13.14 57.63 61.36
CA ILE A 399 12.37 57.87 62.59
C ILE A 399 10.97 57.28 62.46
N ASN A 400 10.29 57.51 61.33
CA ASN A 400 8.95 56.93 61.10
C ASN A 400 8.96 55.39 61.09
N THR A 401 10.01 54.77 60.53
CA THR A 401 10.13 53.30 60.51
C THR A 401 10.35 52.74 61.92
N VAL A 402 11.20 53.40 62.71
CA VAL A 402 11.47 53.01 64.10
C VAL A 402 10.20 53.14 64.95
N ILE A 403 9.48 54.26 64.80
CA ILE A 403 8.21 54.49 65.48
C ILE A 403 7.18 53.40 65.11
N ALA A 404 6.95 53.18 63.82
CA ALA A 404 5.96 52.19 63.36
C ALA A 404 6.31 50.76 63.78
N SER A 405 7.58 50.38 63.75
CA SER A 405 8.02 49.04 64.19
C SER A 405 7.82 48.86 65.69
N ARG A 406 8.09 49.90 66.48
CA ARG A 406 7.90 49.89 67.94
C ARG A 406 6.43 49.80 68.31
N GLU A 407 5.57 50.59 67.67
CA GLU A 407 4.12 50.54 67.89
C GLU A 407 3.57 49.16 67.55
N LYS A 408 3.95 48.60 66.41
CA LYS A 408 3.50 47.25 66.03
C LYS A 408 3.98 46.17 67.00
N LEU A 409 5.24 46.21 67.41
CA LEU A 409 5.79 45.21 68.34
C LEU A 409 5.16 45.34 69.72
N TYR A 410 4.85 46.57 70.13
CA TYR A 410 4.08 46.86 71.33
C TYR A 410 2.63 46.33 71.22
N ASP A 411 1.94 46.56 70.11
CA ASP A 411 0.57 46.09 69.89
C ASP A 411 0.49 44.56 69.81
N ASP A 412 1.42 43.92 69.10
CA ASP A 412 1.50 42.45 69.01
C ASP A 412 1.78 41.83 70.39
N PHE A 413 2.71 42.43 71.15
CA PHE A 413 2.98 42.01 72.52
C PHE A 413 1.77 42.22 73.42
N HIS A 414 1.10 43.37 73.34
CA HIS A 414 -0.11 43.65 74.10
C HIS A 414 -1.22 42.63 73.78
N ALA A 415 -1.43 42.31 72.50
CA ALA A 415 -2.46 41.35 72.07
C ALA A 415 -2.15 39.91 72.48
N HIS A 416 -0.87 39.52 72.54
CA HIS A 416 -0.46 38.22 73.05
C HIS A 416 -0.58 38.15 74.58
N TRP A 417 -0.09 39.19 75.26
CA TRP A 417 -0.14 39.31 76.72
C TRP A 417 -1.58 39.26 77.24
N SER A 418 -2.48 40.04 76.63
CA SER A 418 -3.89 40.10 77.01
C SER A 418 -4.67 38.80 76.75
N LYS A 419 -4.18 37.90 75.87
CA LYS A 419 -4.80 36.59 75.60
C LYS A 419 -4.37 35.50 76.59
N GLN A 420 -3.12 35.53 77.06
CA GLN A 420 -2.58 34.48 77.93
C GLN A 420 -2.79 34.74 79.41
N HIS A 421 -2.97 36.00 79.81
CA HIS A 421 -3.06 36.38 81.21
C HIS A 421 -4.39 37.10 81.45
N SER A 422 -5.35 36.39 82.09
CA SER A 422 -6.55 37.01 82.66
C SER A 422 -6.14 37.88 83.86
N GLU A 423 -6.69 39.11 83.93
CA GLU A 423 -6.34 40.31 84.73
C GLU A 423 -6.09 40.18 86.25
N ALA A 424 -5.45 39.12 86.72
CA ALA A 424 -5.00 38.97 88.09
C ALA A 424 -3.47 38.82 88.13
N GLN A 425 -2.81 39.98 88.27
CA GLN A 425 -1.45 40.22 88.77
C GLN A 425 -0.40 39.13 88.51
N THR A 426 0.36 39.31 87.43
CA THR A 426 1.72 38.76 87.27
C THR A 426 2.60 39.81 86.60
N ALA A 427 3.86 39.93 87.05
CA ALA A 427 4.84 40.89 86.52
C ALA A 427 5.10 40.67 85.02
N VAL A 428 5.30 41.77 84.28
CA VAL A 428 5.44 41.82 82.82
C VAL A 428 6.87 42.15 82.41
N GLU A 429 7.51 41.27 81.65
CA GLU A 429 8.81 41.56 81.07
C GLU A 429 8.66 42.39 79.77
N CYS A 430 9.41 43.48 79.64
CA CYS A 430 9.38 44.31 78.45
C CYS A 430 9.92 43.56 77.22
N PRO A 431 9.15 43.47 76.12
CA PRO A 431 9.58 42.74 74.93
C PRO A 431 10.74 43.41 74.16
N LEU A 432 11.00 44.69 74.43
CA LEU A 432 12.03 45.47 73.73
C LEU A 432 13.39 45.42 74.45
N CYS A 433 13.40 45.36 75.78
CA CYS A 433 14.63 45.45 76.56
C CYS A 433 14.80 44.37 77.65
N GLY A 434 13.78 43.55 77.91
CA GLY A 434 13.83 42.48 78.93
C GLY A 434 13.65 42.97 80.37
N SER A 435 13.44 44.26 80.62
CA SER A 435 13.21 44.77 81.98
C SER A 435 11.86 44.31 82.52
N MET A 436 11.82 43.81 83.76
CA MET A 436 10.58 43.44 84.46
C MET A 436 9.85 44.67 84.98
N PHE A 437 8.58 44.81 84.61
CA PHE A 437 7.64 45.81 85.10
C PHE A 437 6.59 45.13 85.98
N GLU A 438 6.25 45.74 87.10
CA GLU A 438 5.28 45.17 88.05
C GLU A 438 3.89 45.04 87.42
N GLU A 439 3.49 46.07 86.67
CA GLU A 439 2.22 46.13 85.96
C GLU A 439 2.42 46.63 84.52
N PHE A 440 1.55 46.19 83.61
CA PHE A 440 1.62 46.52 82.19
C PHE A 440 1.48 48.04 81.90
N SER A 441 0.80 48.80 82.77
CA SER A 441 0.59 50.25 82.65
C SER A 441 1.90 51.04 82.68
N LEU A 442 2.87 50.64 83.51
CA LEU A 442 4.16 51.34 83.65
C LEU A 442 5.07 51.12 82.44
N LEU A 443 4.98 49.95 81.80
CA LEU A 443 5.66 49.69 80.53
C LEU A 443 5.16 50.62 79.42
N ARG A 444 3.86 50.92 79.41
CA ARG A 444 3.23 51.80 78.42
C ARG A 444 3.78 53.22 78.48
N GLU A 445 3.83 53.82 79.67
CA GLU A 445 4.30 55.21 79.85
C GLU A 445 5.75 55.39 79.41
N ALA A 446 6.62 54.42 79.71
CA ALA A 446 8.02 54.46 79.28
C ALA A 446 8.16 54.41 77.74
N CYS A 447 7.31 53.64 77.08
CA CYS A 447 7.30 53.54 75.62
C CYS A 447 6.83 54.86 74.96
N GLU A 448 5.80 55.51 75.52
CA GLU A 448 5.26 56.77 75.01
C GLU A 448 6.25 57.94 75.14
N LYS A 449 7.01 58.03 76.24
CA LYS A 449 8.03 59.09 76.41
C LYS A 449 9.14 59.03 75.36
N GLN A 450 9.63 57.82 75.04
CA GLN A 450 10.66 57.67 73.99
C GLN A 450 10.15 58.05 72.59
N HIS A 451 8.84 57.93 72.34
CA HIS A 451 8.25 58.34 71.08
C HIS A 451 8.33 59.87 70.88
N SER A 452 8.04 60.68 71.90
CA SER A 452 8.05 62.15 71.75
C SER A 452 9.44 62.72 71.46
N ASP A 453 10.48 62.14 72.07
CA ASP A 453 11.86 62.59 71.87
C ASP A 453 12.30 62.40 70.41
N LEU A 454 11.92 61.28 69.79
CA LEU A 454 12.21 60.98 68.39
C LEU A 454 11.55 61.99 67.43
N VAL A 455 10.32 62.42 67.69
CA VAL A 455 9.60 63.39 66.85
C VAL A 455 10.28 64.77 66.87
N SER A 456 10.78 65.21 68.03
CA SER A 456 11.42 66.54 68.16
C SER A 456 12.68 66.74 67.30
N LEU A 457 13.41 65.65 67.02
CA LEU A 457 14.58 65.67 66.13
C LEU A 457 14.19 65.96 64.67
N GLN A 458 13.01 65.51 64.25
CA GLN A 458 12.49 65.72 62.90
C GLN A 458 12.09 67.19 62.65
N ASP A 459 11.53 67.87 63.65
CA ASP A 459 11.11 69.28 63.55
C ASP A 459 12.30 70.23 63.35
N THR A 460 13.43 69.92 63.98
CA THR A 460 14.67 70.70 63.86
C THR A 460 15.25 70.63 62.45
N ALA A 461 15.27 69.44 61.85
CA ALA A 461 15.73 69.26 60.47
C ALA A 461 14.82 70.00 59.48
N SER A 462 13.50 69.98 59.69
CA SER A 462 12.51 70.62 58.81
C SER A 462 12.62 72.16 58.80
N SER A 463 12.96 72.74 59.95
CA SER A 463 13.19 74.19 60.07
C SER A 463 14.40 74.67 59.25
N ALA A 464 15.50 73.91 59.29
CA ALA A 464 16.73 74.22 58.54
C ALA A 464 16.52 74.17 57.01
N LEU A 465 15.68 73.25 56.51
CA LEU A 465 15.33 73.16 55.10
C LEU A 465 14.56 74.40 54.61
N THR A 466 13.61 74.89 55.40
CA THR A 466 12.78 76.05 55.05
C THR A 466 13.64 77.32 54.90
N GLU A 467 14.65 77.49 55.75
CA GLU A 467 15.58 78.62 55.66
C GLU A 467 16.46 78.56 54.40
N ALA A 468 16.97 77.37 54.08
CA ALA A 468 17.77 77.17 52.87
C ALA A 468 16.96 77.41 51.58
N GLU A 469 15.67 77.05 51.56
CA GLU A 469 14.77 77.30 50.43
C GLU A 469 14.53 78.77 50.15
N ASN A 470 14.21 79.55 51.19
CA ASN A 470 13.92 80.97 51.04
C ASN A 470 15.11 81.74 50.43
N ASN A 471 16.33 81.44 50.90
CA ASN A 471 17.56 82.06 50.41
C ASN A 471 17.81 81.76 48.92
N LEU A 472 17.54 80.52 48.48
CA LEU A 472 17.70 80.09 47.09
C LEU A 472 16.69 80.77 46.16
N TRP A 473 15.45 80.93 46.63
CA TRP A 473 14.35 81.55 45.88
C TRP A 473 14.55 83.04 45.61
N GLU A 474 14.98 83.77 46.63
CA GLU A 474 15.20 85.21 46.52
C GLU A 474 16.39 85.53 45.64
N LYS A 475 17.53 84.85 45.83
CA LYS A 475 18.79 85.23 45.19
C LYS A 475 18.96 84.71 43.77
N MET A 476 18.40 83.54 43.42
CA MET A 476 18.66 82.89 42.13
C MET A 476 17.39 82.61 41.31
N ILE A 477 16.38 81.97 41.91
CA ILE A 477 15.29 81.39 41.13
C ILE A 477 14.37 82.49 40.55
N SER A 478 13.98 83.48 41.35
CA SER A 478 13.05 84.53 40.93
C SER A 478 13.53 85.38 39.72
N PRO A 479 14.81 85.84 39.66
CA PRO A 479 15.34 86.53 38.48
C PRO A 479 15.35 85.69 37.20
N LEU A 480 15.68 84.40 37.31
CA LEU A 480 15.79 83.50 36.15
C LEU A 480 14.44 83.17 35.54
N VAL A 481 13.40 83.00 36.37
CA VAL A 481 12.04 82.79 35.90
C VAL A 481 11.54 83.96 35.03
N ARG A 482 11.80 85.21 35.45
CA ARG A 482 11.42 86.41 34.67
C ARG A 482 12.10 86.43 33.31
N ARG A 483 13.38 86.01 33.25
CA ARG A 483 14.15 85.93 32.00
C ARG A 483 13.62 84.83 31.08
N SER A 484 13.24 83.67 31.62
CA SER A 484 12.65 82.56 30.86
C SER A 484 11.33 82.95 30.18
N LYS A 485 10.43 83.66 30.87
CA LYS A 485 9.15 84.11 30.29
C LYS A 485 9.33 84.99 29.04
N LYS A 486 10.31 85.90 29.05
CA LYS A 486 10.63 86.75 27.88
C LYS A 486 11.15 85.94 26.69
N LEU A 487 12.01 84.96 26.95
CA LEU A 487 12.61 84.13 25.89
C LEU A 487 11.60 83.16 25.29
N ASN A 488 10.69 82.62 26.09
CA ASN A 488 9.61 81.75 25.61
C ASN A 488 8.71 82.44 24.56
N ASN A 489 8.28 83.67 24.85
CA ASN A 489 7.44 84.44 23.92
C ASN A 489 8.12 84.74 22.57
N ARG A 490 9.45 84.91 22.55
CA ARG A 490 10.20 85.20 21.31
C ARG A 490 10.24 84.03 20.34
N TYR A 491 10.28 82.80 20.85
CA TYR A 491 10.46 81.58 20.04
C TYR A 491 9.16 80.80 19.81
N GLN A 492 8.01 81.34 20.22
CA GLN A 492 6.69 80.69 20.14
C GLN A 492 6.27 80.32 18.70
N ARG A 493 6.73 81.05 17.68
CA ARG A 493 6.38 80.82 16.25
C ARG A 493 7.19 79.69 15.58
N ILE A 494 8.28 79.23 16.20
CA ILE A 494 9.08 78.11 15.69
C ILE A 494 8.51 76.85 16.33
N ASP A 495 7.54 76.23 15.64
CA ASP A 495 6.86 75.03 16.13
C ASP A 495 7.52 73.73 15.61
N ARG A 496 7.10 72.60 16.18
CA ARG A 496 7.58 71.27 15.75
C ARG A 496 7.14 70.93 14.32
N ASN A 497 6.00 71.41 13.87
CA ASN A 497 5.46 71.11 12.54
C ASN A 497 6.31 71.76 11.43
N TYR A 498 6.86 72.94 11.67
CA TYR A 498 7.81 73.61 10.78
C TYR A 498 9.12 72.81 10.66
N ALA A 499 9.66 72.35 11.78
CA ALA A 499 10.87 71.52 11.79
C ALA A 499 10.64 70.16 11.09
N GLN A 500 9.48 69.53 11.30
CA GLN A 500 9.14 68.25 10.66
C GLN A 500 9.00 68.38 9.13
N ARG A 501 8.34 69.43 8.63
CA ARG A 501 8.21 69.68 7.18
C ARG A 501 9.55 69.93 6.48
N LEU A 502 10.50 70.58 7.15
CA LEU A 502 11.84 70.75 6.59
C LEU A 502 12.69 69.48 6.73
N ALA A 503 12.47 68.69 7.79
CA ALA A 503 13.18 67.43 8.00
C ALA A 503 12.79 66.37 6.95
N SER A 504 11.55 66.38 6.44
CA SER A 504 11.13 65.50 5.34
C SER A 504 11.84 65.80 4.01
N ARG A 505 12.49 66.97 3.87
CA ARG A 505 13.29 67.35 2.70
C ARG A 505 14.76 66.89 2.79
N ARG A 506 15.14 66.14 3.83
CA ARG A 506 16.51 65.61 3.97
C ARG A 506 16.77 64.53 2.91
N VAL A 507 17.93 64.65 2.27
CA VAL A 507 18.43 63.73 1.24
C VAL A 507 19.78 63.13 1.65
N SER A 508 19.98 61.85 1.34
CA SER A 508 21.27 61.16 1.50
C SER A 508 22.26 61.53 0.38
N GLN A 509 23.51 61.13 0.54
CA GLN A 509 24.56 61.36 -0.48
C GLN A 509 24.24 60.62 -1.80
N ASP A 510 23.71 59.41 -1.73
CA ASP A 510 23.29 58.63 -2.90
C ASP A 510 22.07 59.26 -3.59
N GLU A 511 21.11 59.77 -2.81
CA GLU A 511 19.94 60.46 -3.36
C GLU A 511 20.33 61.75 -4.09
N VAL A 512 21.36 62.45 -3.63
CA VAL A 512 21.87 63.66 -4.28
C VAL A 512 22.52 63.36 -5.64
N ALA A 513 23.23 62.24 -5.77
CA ALA A 513 23.82 61.82 -7.04
C ALA A 513 22.75 61.52 -8.11
N LEU A 514 21.62 60.92 -7.70
CA LEU A 514 20.51 60.58 -8.60
C LEU A 514 19.72 61.80 -9.09
N ILE A 515 19.64 62.89 -8.31
CA ILE A 515 18.90 64.09 -8.68
C ILE A 515 19.38 64.68 -10.02
N ALA A 516 20.68 64.56 -10.35
CA ALA A 516 21.22 65.08 -11.60
C ALA A 516 20.73 64.29 -12.83
N SER A 517 20.74 62.95 -12.76
CA SER A 517 20.21 62.09 -13.83
C SER A 517 18.70 62.22 -13.95
N ASP A 518 17.99 62.31 -12.81
CA ASP A 518 16.53 62.41 -12.79
C ASP A 518 16.08 63.74 -13.38
N ARG A 519 16.73 64.84 -13.00
CA ARG A 519 16.50 66.16 -13.57
C ARG A 519 16.68 66.14 -15.09
N LYS A 520 17.74 65.47 -15.58
CA LYS A 520 18.02 65.36 -17.01
C LYS A 520 16.86 64.65 -17.72
N TRP A 521 16.42 63.51 -17.19
CA TRP A 521 15.27 62.76 -17.73
C TRP A 521 14.00 63.62 -17.78
N PHE A 522 13.63 64.29 -16.69
CA PHE A 522 12.45 65.16 -16.67
C PHE A 522 12.56 66.34 -17.63
N SER A 523 13.74 66.93 -17.76
CA SER A 523 13.96 68.03 -18.72
C SER A 523 13.89 67.60 -20.18
N GLU A 524 14.19 66.34 -20.47
CA GLU A 524 14.23 65.76 -21.81
C GLU A 524 12.86 65.21 -22.23
N TYR A 525 12.17 64.50 -21.33
CA TYR A 525 10.97 63.73 -21.64
C TYR A 525 9.66 64.29 -21.06
N TYR A 526 9.71 65.16 -20.03
CA TYR A 526 8.52 65.78 -19.45
C TYR A 526 8.76 67.22 -18.91
N PRO A 527 9.06 68.22 -19.76
CA PRO A 527 9.50 69.56 -19.34
C PRO A 527 8.48 70.35 -18.48
N SER A 528 7.20 70.00 -18.58
CA SER A 528 6.09 70.61 -17.82
C SER A 528 6.25 70.49 -16.29
N TYR A 529 7.11 69.60 -15.79
CA TYR A 529 7.40 69.46 -14.35
C TYR A 529 7.95 70.76 -13.70
N SER A 530 8.57 71.62 -14.50
CA SER A 530 9.16 72.91 -14.08
C SER A 530 8.18 73.83 -13.35
N GLN A 531 6.89 73.76 -13.69
CA GLN A 531 5.82 74.56 -13.06
C GLN A 531 5.58 74.19 -11.59
N TYR A 532 6.02 73.00 -11.18
CA TYR A 532 5.84 72.47 -9.84
C TYR A 532 7.11 72.58 -8.98
N ILE A 533 8.19 73.20 -9.45
CA ILE A 533 9.46 73.28 -8.70
C ILE A 533 9.33 74.22 -7.49
N SER A 534 9.97 73.83 -6.39
CA SER A 534 10.06 74.68 -5.18
C SER A 534 10.99 75.89 -5.40
N PRO A 535 10.57 77.12 -5.00
CA PRO A 535 11.40 78.31 -5.12
C PRO A 535 12.68 78.24 -4.29
N ASP A 536 12.62 77.67 -3.08
CA ASP A 536 13.77 77.43 -2.20
C ASP A 536 13.46 76.23 -1.28
N VAL A 537 14.48 75.40 -1.01
CA VAL A 537 14.40 74.22 -0.14
C VAL A 537 13.99 74.58 1.29
N ILE A 538 14.23 75.83 1.71
CA ILE A 538 13.91 76.34 3.06
C ILE A 538 12.55 77.05 3.13
N SER A 539 11.84 77.23 2.00
CA SER A 539 10.58 77.96 1.95
C SER A 539 9.50 77.32 2.85
N ALA A 540 8.97 78.12 3.79
CA ALA A 540 8.00 77.70 4.80
C ALA A 540 6.56 77.58 4.26
N GLY A 541 6.25 78.25 3.14
CA GLY A 541 4.92 78.32 2.55
C GLY A 541 4.68 77.33 1.39
N TYR A 542 5.69 76.59 0.98
CA TYR A 542 5.60 75.66 -0.14
C TYR A 542 5.15 74.27 0.32
N ASN A 543 4.09 73.73 -0.32
CA ASN A 543 3.50 72.42 0.01
C ASN A 543 3.98 71.34 -0.99
N ASP A 544 4.91 70.51 -0.52
CA ASP A 544 5.53 69.44 -1.31
C ASP A 544 4.49 68.41 -1.78
N GLU A 545 3.52 68.08 -0.93
CA GLU A 545 2.52 67.04 -1.18
C GLU A 545 1.51 67.48 -2.25
N ASP A 546 1.08 68.75 -2.22
CA ASP A 546 0.17 69.31 -3.22
C ASP A 546 0.83 69.44 -4.60
N SER A 547 2.12 69.81 -4.63
CA SER A 547 2.88 69.91 -5.89
C SER A 547 3.18 68.53 -6.48
N TYR A 548 3.50 67.54 -5.63
CA TYR A 548 3.61 66.13 -6.02
C TYR A 548 2.30 65.59 -6.61
N ASN A 549 1.16 65.79 -5.93
CA ASN A 549 -0.13 65.29 -6.39
C ASN A 549 -0.56 65.91 -7.72
N ARG A 550 -0.28 67.20 -7.93
CA ARG A 550 -0.53 67.87 -9.21
C ARG A 550 0.36 67.32 -10.33
N LEU A 551 1.66 67.13 -10.07
CA LEU A 551 2.58 66.51 -11.04
C LEU A 551 2.11 65.11 -11.43
N VAL A 552 1.85 64.24 -10.46
CA VAL A 552 1.39 62.86 -10.68
C VAL A 552 0.11 62.83 -11.49
N LYS A 553 -0.86 63.71 -11.20
CA LYS A 553 -2.10 63.81 -11.98
C LYS A 553 -1.83 64.14 -13.45
N THR A 554 -0.90 65.05 -13.73
CA THR A 554 -0.53 65.39 -15.12
C THR A 554 0.27 64.29 -15.81
N MET A 555 1.15 63.60 -15.09
CA MET A 555 1.89 62.45 -15.62
C MET A 555 0.98 61.24 -15.89
N LEU A 556 -0.09 61.04 -15.11
CA LEU A 556 -1.12 60.03 -15.39
C LEU A 556 -1.88 60.33 -16.69
N ASN A 557 -2.13 61.61 -16.99
CA ASN A 557 -2.72 61.99 -18.28
C ASN A 557 -1.73 61.73 -19.42
N TYR A 558 -0.45 62.08 -19.23
CA TYR A 558 0.60 61.83 -20.20
C TYR A 558 0.82 60.33 -20.48
N ASP A 559 0.80 59.49 -19.45
CA ASP A 559 0.84 58.02 -19.58
C ASP A 559 -0.35 57.49 -20.41
N ASN A 560 -1.53 58.06 -20.23
CA ASN A 560 -2.73 57.73 -21.00
C ASN A 560 -2.66 58.19 -22.47
N GLU A 561 -1.89 59.23 -22.78
CA GLU A 561 -1.65 59.72 -24.14
C GLU A 561 -0.64 58.87 -24.91
N LEU A 562 0.28 58.18 -24.21
CA LEU A 562 1.28 57.26 -24.77
C LEU A 562 0.68 55.90 -25.21
N ARG A 563 -0.56 55.85 -25.71
CA ARG A 563 -1.20 54.62 -26.20
C ARG A 563 -0.60 54.18 -27.53
N PHE A 564 -0.22 52.91 -27.61
CA PHE A 564 0.21 52.22 -28.82
C PHE A 564 -0.54 50.90 -28.95
N ASN A 565 -0.70 50.44 -30.19
CA ASN A 565 -1.55 49.32 -30.57
C ASN A 565 -0.69 48.07 -30.81
N VAL A 566 0.06 47.63 -29.79
CA VAL A 566 0.98 46.49 -29.85
C VAL A 566 0.73 45.57 -28.67
N ASP A 567 0.77 44.26 -28.91
CA ASP A 567 0.66 43.22 -27.89
C ASP A 567 2.00 43.07 -27.15
N GLY A 568 2.01 43.36 -25.84
CA GLY A 568 3.15 43.15 -24.94
C GLY A 568 3.64 44.42 -24.24
N ASP A 569 3.81 44.33 -22.92
CA ASP A 569 4.51 45.34 -22.11
C ASP A 569 6.03 45.26 -22.34
N TYR A 570 6.76 46.33 -22.04
CA TYR A 570 8.21 46.39 -22.11
C TYR A 570 8.88 45.23 -21.35
N ASP A 571 8.33 44.86 -20.19
CA ASP A 571 8.82 43.74 -19.39
C ASP A 571 8.69 42.39 -20.11
N GLU A 572 7.62 42.20 -20.90
CA GLU A 572 7.44 40.99 -21.69
C GLU A 572 8.44 40.94 -22.85
N ILE A 573 8.68 42.06 -23.52
CA ILE A 573 9.65 42.18 -24.61
C ILE A 573 11.07 41.93 -24.07
N LEU A 574 11.40 42.44 -22.88
CA LEU A 574 12.69 42.20 -22.24
C LEU A 574 12.89 40.72 -21.85
N SER A 575 11.84 40.08 -21.34
CA SER A 575 11.85 38.64 -21.02
C SER A 575 12.02 37.79 -22.28
N ALA A 576 11.36 38.17 -23.37
CA ALA A 576 11.49 37.54 -24.68
C ALA A 576 12.90 37.74 -25.25
N ALA A 577 13.46 38.95 -25.16
CA ALA A 577 14.81 39.24 -25.63
C ALA A 577 15.89 38.46 -24.86
N THR A 578 15.69 38.28 -23.55
CA THR A 578 16.55 37.44 -22.70
C THR A 578 16.47 35.97 -23.12
N THR A 579 15.27 35.48 -23.40
CA THR A 579 15.02 34.11 -23.86
C THR A 579 15.62 33.86 -25.25
N ALA A 580 15.52 34.85 -26.14
CA ALA A 580 16.13 34.86 -27.47
C ALA A 580 17.65 35.17 -27.44
N ARG A 581 18.23 35.49 -26.27
CA ARG A 581 19.64 35.84 -26.06
C ARG A 581 20.14 37.01 -26.92
N LEU A 582 19.27 37.98 -27.20
CA LEU A 582 19.64 39.20 -27.90
C LEU A 582 20.66 39.99 -27.06
N LYS A 583 21.71 40.48 -27.71
CA LYS A 583 22.74 41.31 -27.06
C LYS A 583 22.41 42.79 -27.24
N SER A 584 22.73 43.62 -26.25
CA SER A 584 22.72 45.08 -26.38
C SER A 584 24.15 45.62 -26.37
N ASN A 585 24.38 46.73 -27.08
CA ASN A 585 25.64 47.45 -27.04
C ASN A 585 25.77 48.31 -25.76
N GLU A 586 26.94 48.89 -25.51
CA GLU A 586 27.19 49.76 -24.35
C GLU A 586 26.28 51.02 -24.30
N ALA A 587 25.64 51.37 -25.42
CA ALA A 587 24.68 52.45 -25.54
C ALA A 587 23.21 52.00 -25.34
N GLY A 588 22.97 50.73 -25.01
CA GLY A 588 21.63 50.18 -24.76
C GLY A 588 20.81 49.86 -26.02
N GLN A 589 21.39 49.93 -27.22
CA GLN A 589 20.73 49.51 -28.46
C GLN A 589 20.91 48.02 -28.69
N TRP A 590 19.83 47.35 -29.09
CA TRP A 590 19.83 45.93 -29.43
C TRP A 590 20.65 45.65 -30.68
N MET A 591 21.45 44.59 -30.63
CA MET A 591 22.28 44.11 -31.73
C MET A 591 21.50 43.09 -32.56
N GLY A 592 21.48 43.27 -33.88
CA GLY A 592 20.83 42.37 -34.84
C GLY A 592 20.07 43.14 -35.92
N SER A 593 19.45 42.41 -36.85
CA SER A 593 18.55 42.95 -37.85
C SER A 593 17.24 42.16 -37.90
N LEU A 594 16.20 42.77 -38.49
CA LEU A 594 14.92 42.08 -38.73
C LEU A 594 15.10 40.80 -39.55
N ALA A 595 16.00 40.84 -40.55
CA ALA A 595 16.29 39.70 -41.40
C ALA A 595 16.91 38.51 -40.63
N ASP A 596 17.70 38.79 -39.58
CA ASP A 596 18.28 37.75 -38.73
C ASP A 596 17.19 37.02 -37.93
N ILE A 597 16.25 37.77 -37.34
CA ILE A 597 15.13 37.22 -36.58
C ILE A 597 14.21 36.40 -37.48
N ASP A 598 13.89 36.89 -38.68
CA ASP A 598 13.05 36.16 -39.65
C ASP A 598 13.72 34.86 -40.13
N ASN A 599 15.04 34.87 -40.34
CA ASN A 599 15.80 33.66 -40.68
C ASN A 599 15.80 32.64 -39.54
N ASP A 600 15.99 33.09 -38.30
CA ASP A 600 15.98 32.21 -37.13
C ASP A 600 14.59 31.60 -36.87
N ILE A 601 13.51 32.36 -37.09
CA ILE A 601 12.12 31.86 -37.05
C ILE A 601 11.88 30.79 -38.12
N LYS A 602 12.32 31.03 -39.37
CA LYS A 602 12.21 30.04 -40.46
C LYS A 602 12.97 28.76 -40.12
N CYS A 603 14.17 28.88 -39.55
CA CYS A 603 14.98 27.74 -39.12
C CYS A 603 14.26 26.88 -38.06
N ILE A 604 13.69 27.51 -37.01
CA ILE A 604 12.95 26.78 -35.97
C ILE A 604 11.72 26.08 -36.54
N ASN A 605 10.95 26.76 -37.41
CA ASN A 605 9.77 26.15 -38.05
C ASN A 605 10.12 24.92 -38.90
N ASN A 606 11.26 24.95 -39.61
CA ASN A 606 11.75 23.79 -40.34
C ASN A 606 12.10 22.63 -39.39
N VAL A 607 12.78 22.90 -38.27
CA VAL A 607 13.11 21.87 -37.26
C VAL A 607 11.86 21.28 -36.62
N ILE A 608 10.87 22.10 -36.28
CA ILE A 608 9.58 21.64 -35.74
C ILE A 608 8.88 20.69 -36.74
N THR A 609 8.87 21.05 -38.02
CA THR A 609 8.28 20.22 -39.08
C THR A 609 9.01 18.89 -39.25
N LEU A 610 10.34 18.89 -39.25
CA LEU A 610 11.16 17.67 -39.31
C LEU A 610 10.90 16.75 -38.10
N LYS A 611 10.80 17.32 -36.89
CA LYS A 611 10.49 16.57 -35.67
C LYS A 611 9.11 15.93 -35.73
N LYS A 612 8.09 16.66 -36.20
CA LYS A 612 6.73 16.14 -36.40
C LYS A 612 6.70 14.96 -37.40
N ASN A 613 7.41 15.08 -38.53
CA ASN A 613 7.51 14.00 -39.51
C ASN A 613 8.21 12.76 -38.96
N ASN A 614 9.29 12.92 -38.18
CA ASN A 614 9.98 11.80 -37.56
C ASN A 614 9.10 11.08 -36.52
N ASN A 615 8.34 11.85 -35.72
CA ASN A 615 7.36 11.31 -34.78
C ASN A 615 6.27 10.50 -35.50
N TYR A 616 5.76 10.99 -36.63
CA TYR A 616 4.80 10.25 -37.46
C TYR A 616 5.37 8.94 -37.99
N LEU A 617 6.59 8.95 -38.55
CA LEU A 617 7.25 7.75 -39.07
C LEU A 617 7.49 6.71 -37.97
N THR A 618 7.89 7.15 -36.78
CA THR A 618 8.13 6.28 -35.62
C THR A 618 6.82 5.66 -35.11
N ALA A 619 5.75 6.46 -35.01
CA ALA A 619 4.43 5.98 -34.65
C ALA A 619 3.90 4.96 -35.68
N LYS A 620 4.10 5.22 -36.98
CA LYS A 620 3.69 4.34 -38.07
C LYS A 620 4.39 2.98 -38.01
N ALA A 621 5.71 2.98 -37.83
CA ALA A 621 6.48 1.75 -37.65
C ALA A 621 6.03 0.95 -36.42
N SER A 622 5.63 1.63 -35.35
CA SER A 622 5.12 1.00 -34.13
C SER A 622 3.73 0.35 -34.35
N VAL A 623 2.83 1.03 -35.08
CA VAL A 623 1.53 0.49 -35.49
C VAL A 623 1.71 -0.76 -36.35
N ASP A 624 2.55 -0.70 -37.38
CA ASP A 624 2.83 -1.83 -38.27
C ASP A 624 3.39 -3.04 -37.48
N GLY A 625 4.27 -2.77 -36.52
CA GLY A 625 4.84 -3.78 -35.61
C GLY A 625 3.78 -4.47 -34.75
N SER A 626 2.90 -3.71 -34.08
CA SER A 626 1.81 -4.27 -33.27
C SER A 626 0.77 -5.00 -34.12
N HIS A 627 0.43 -4.51 -35.31
CA HIS A 627 -0.48 -5.20 -36.23
C HIS A 627 0.08 -6.57 -36.66
N ALA A 628 1.37 -6.64 -37.03
CA ALA A 628 2.02 -7.89 -37.41
C ALA A 628 2.09 -8.89 -36.24
N LYS A 629 2.29 -8.40 -35.01
CA LYS A 629 2.26 -9.24 -33.80
C LYS A 629 0.87 -9.79 -33.53
N LEU A 630 -0.16 -8.96 -33.65
CA LEU A 630 -1.56 -9.34 -33.44
C LEU A 630 -2.03 -10.41 -34.44
N GLU A 631 -1.65 -10.28 -35.71
CA GLU A 631 -1.95 -11.28 -36.74
C GLU A 631 -1.31 -12.64 -36.42
N LYS A 632 -0.06 -12.66 -35.92
CA LYS A 632 0.62 -13.89 -35.48
C LYS A 632 -0.12 -14.56 -34.32
N LEU A 633 -0.53 -13.78 -33.32
CA LEU A 633 -1.29 -14.29 -32.17
C LEU A 633 -2.64 -14.88 -32.60
N GLN A 634 -3.38 -14.19 -33.47
CA GLN A 634 -4.64 -14.71 -34.02
C GLN A 634 -4.46 -16.03 -34.78
N LYS A 635 -3.39 -16.17 -35.60
CA LYS A 635 -3.08 -17.44 -36.28
C LYS A 635 -2.81 -18.57 -35.29
N ILE A 636 -2.11 -18.30 -34.20
CA ILE A 636 -1.84 -19.30 -33.14
C ILE A 636 -3.16 -19.71 -32.46
N LYS A 637 -4.04 -18.75 -32.17
CA LYS A 637 -5.36 -19.02 -31.57
C LYS A 637 -6.18 -20.02 -32.40
N VAL A 638 -6.29 -19.78 -33.71
CA VAL A 638 -7.06 -20.65 -34.61
C VAL A 638 -6.50 -22.08 -34.61
N LYS A 639 -5.17 -22.23 -34.61
CA LYS A 639 -4.52 -23.54 -34.53
C LYS A 639 -4.82 -24.24 -33.20
N LEU A 640 -4.75 -23.52 -32.07
CA LEU A 640 -5.08 -24.07 -30.75
C LEU A 640 -6.54 -24.52 -30.65
N GLU A 641 -7.49 -23.69 -31.11
CA GLU A 641 -8.91 -24.02 -31.11
C GLU A 641 -9.19 -25.27 -31.96
N SER A 642 -8.51 -25.40 -33.10
CA SER A 642 -8.59 -26.61 -33.94
C SER A 642 -8.09 -27.86 -33.21
N ALA A 643 -6.97 -27.76 -32.48
CA ALA A 643 -6.42 -28.87 -31.70
C ALA A 643 -7.36 -29.29 -30.56
N VAL A 644 -7.89 -28.32 -29.80
CA VAL A 644 -8.89 -28.59 -28.75
C VAL A 644 -10.11 -29.33 -29.31
N ASN A 645 -10.58 -28.95 -30.50
CA ASN A 645 -11.72 -29.60 -31.13
C ASN A 645 -11.42 -31.06 -31.56
N ILE A 646 -10.18 -31.36 -31.98
CA ILE A 646 -9.74 -32.72 -32.29
C ILE A 646 -9.79 -33.60 -31.03
N TYR A 647 -9.23 -33.12 -29.91
CA TYR A 647 -9.28 -33.84 -28.64
C TYR A 647 -10.72 -34.08 -28.18
N LYS A 648 -11.57 -33.05 -28.24
CA LYS A 648 -12.99 -33.16 -27.88
C LYS A 648 -13.70 -34.25 -28.67
N LYS A 649 -13.53 -34.27 -30.00
CA LYS A 649 -14.13 -35.30 -30.86
C LYS A 649 -13.60 -36.71 -30.56
N SER A 650 -12.31 -36.84 -30.24
CA SER A 650 -11.72 -38.13 -29.86
C SER A 650 -12.33 -38.65 -28.55
N ILE A 651 -12.44 -37.78 -27.53
CA ILE A 651 -13.02 -38.13 -26.23
C ILE A 651 -14.47 -38.60 -26.38
N GLU A 652 -15.28 -37.87 -27.15
CA GLU A 652 -16.68 -38.22 -27.44
C GLU A 652 -16.80 -39.57 -28.18
N ALA A 653 -15.90 -39.86 -29.12
CA ALA A 653 -15.88 -41.13 -29.82
C ALA A 653 -15.51 -42.30 -28.89
N ASP A 654 -14.51 -42.12 -28.03
CA ASP A 654 -14.06 -43.14 -27.07
C ASP A 654 -15.11 -43.41 -25.98
N ASP A 655 -15.85 -42.39 -25.53
CA ASP A 655 -17.02 -42.54 -24.64
C ASP A 655 -18.09 -43.43 -25.26
N LYS A 656 -18.43 -43.20 -26.53
CA LYS A 656 -19.45 -43.97 -27.24
C LYS A 656 -19.04 -45.43 -27.42
N LEU A 657 -17.77 -45.68 -27.74
CA LEU A 657 -17.23 -47.03 -27.87
C LEU A 657 -17.25 -47.77 -26.52
N MET A 658 -16.83 -47.10 -25.46
CA MET A 658 -16.83 -47.65 -24.10
C MET A 658 -18.22 -48.03 -23.62
N SER A 659 -19.18 -47.10 -23.71
CA SER A 659 -20.57 -47.36 -23.32
C SER A 659 -21.11 -48.57 -24.07
N LYS A 660 -20.83 -48.68 -25.37
CA LYS A 660 -21.25 -49.84 -26.17
C LYS A 660 -20.56 -51.14 -25.75
N ALA A 661 -19.27 -51.09 -25.41
CA ALA A 661 -18.48 -52.26 -25.01
C ALA A 661 -18.88 -52.81 -23.63
N VAL A 662 -19.26 -51.95 -22.68
CA VAL A 662 -19.69 -52.36 -21.33
C VAL A 662 -21.18 -52.71 -21.28
N ARG A 663 -22.04 -51.99 -22.00
CA ARG A 663 -23.51 -52.13 -21.91
C ARG A 663 -24.00 -53.54 -22.23
N ILE A 664 -23.45 -54.19 -23.27
CA ILE A 664 -23.91 -55.53 -23.69
C ILE A 664 -23.48 -56.61 -22.68
N PRO A 665 -22.19 -56.77 -22.33
CA PRO A 665 -21.79 -57.76 -21.33
C PRO A 665 -22.43 -57.52 -19.97
N PHE A 666 -22.61 -56.26 -19.58
CA PHE A 666 -23.27 -55.91 -18.32
C PHE A 666 -24.72 -56.35 -18.28
N TYR A 667 -25.48 -56.11 -19.36
CA TYR A 667 -26.85 -56.61 -19.47
C TYR A 667 -26.89 -58.14 -19.38
N ILE A 668 -25.96 -58.84 -20.05
CA ILE A 668 -25.88 -60.30 -20.01
C ILE A 668 -25.58 -60.81 -18.60
N TYR A 669 -24.52 -60.33 -17.94
CA TYR A 669 -24.15 -60.81 -16.61
C TYR A 669 -25.19 -60.46 -15.55
N SER A 670 -25.76 -59.26 -15.59
CA SER A 670 -26.86 -58.88 -14.69
C SER A 670 -28.09 -59.75 -14.92
N SER A 671 -28.46 -60.05 -16.17
CA SER A 671 -29.60 -60.93 -16.49
C SER A 671 -29.43 -62.38 -16.04
N LYS A 672 -28.18 -62.85 -15.93
CA LYS A 672 -27.86 -64.20 -15.45
C LYS A 672 -27.83 -64.29 -13.93
N ILE A 673 -27.41 -63.24 -13.25
CA ILE A 673 -27.28 -63.21 -11.78
C ILE A 673 -28.61 -62.86 -11.10
N LEU A 674 -29.36 -61.92 -11.66
CA LEU A 674 -30.59 -61.41 -11.07
C LEU A 674 -31.79 -62.27 -11.46
N GLN A 675 -32.74 -62.41 -10.52
CA GLN A 675 -34.03 -63.04 -10.81
C GLN A 675 -34.81 -62.28 -11.90
N THR A 676 -35.64 -63.01 -12.64
CA THR A 676 -36.51 -62.40 -13.66
C THR A 676 -37.53 -61.50 -12.99
N ARG A 677 -37.53 -60.21 -13.35
CA ARG A 677 -38.51 -59.23 -12.89
C ARG A 677 -39.56 -59.03 -13.96
N PHE A 678 -40.77 -58.65 -13.58
CA PHE A 678 -41.79 -58.22 -14.52
C PHE A 678 -41.85 -56.70 -14.47
N SER A 679 -41.49 -56.06 -15.57
CA SER A 679 -41.56 -54.61 -15.71
C SER A 679 -42.42 -54.32 -16.94
N GLY A 680 -43.53 -53.59 -16.75
CA GLY A 680 -44.52 -53.35 -17.80
C GLY A 680 -45.08 -54.61 -18.48
N ASN A 681 -45.36 -55.68 -17.71
CA ASN A 681 -45.86 -56.98 -18.19
C ASN A 681 -44.89 -57.79 -19.10
N LEU A 682 -43.65 -57.35 -19.30
CA LEU A 682 -42.61 -58.16 -19.94
C LEU A 682 -41.60 -58.69 -18.91
N PRO A 683 -41.15 -59.95 -19.02
CA PRO A 683 -40.04 -60.45 -18.21
C PRO A 683 -38.75 -59.72 -18.61
N SER A 684 -38.14 -59.03 -17.66
CA SER A 684 -36.82 -58.38 -17.79
C SER A 684 -35.94 -58.79 -16.61
N SER A 685 -34.83 -59.47 -16.90
CA SER A 685 -33.87 -59.91 -15.89
C SER A 685 -32.62 -59.01 -15.83
N GLY A 686 -32.23 -58.39 -16.94
CA GLY A 686 -31.02 -57.55 -17.02
C GLY A 686 -31.19 -56.12 -16.53
N ILE A 687 -30.07 -55.46 -16.24
CA ILE A 687 -29.97 -54.01 -15.98
C ILE A 687 -29.35 -53.34 -17.20
N VAL A 688 -29.93 -52.22 -17.60
CA VAL A 688 -29.44 -51.41 -18.71
C VAL A 688 -28.50 -50.34 -18.18
N LEU A 689 -27.28 -50.27 -18.73
CA LEU A 689 -26.36 -49.17 -18.46
C LEU A 689 -26.64 -48.02 -19.42
N HIS A 690 -27.14 -46.91 -18.87
CA HIS A 690 -27.35 -45.65 -19.57
C HIS A 690 -26.13 -44.75 -19.43
N SER A 691 -25.73 -44.14 -20.54
CA SER A 691 -24.69 -43.11 -20.59
C SER A 691 -25.22 -41.87 -21.29
N ALA A 692 -24.55 -40.73 -21.13
CA ALA A 692 -24.85 -39.53 -21.89
C ALA A 692 -24.74 -39.79 -23.41
N GLU A 693 -25.87 -39.79 -24.13
CA GLU A 693 -25.91 -39.98 -25.60
C GLU A 693 -25.99 -38.66 -26.38
N LYS A 694 -26.37 -37.55 -25.73
CA LYS A 694 -26.52 -36.22 -26.35
C LYS A 694 -25.47 -35.26 -25.81
N GLY A 695 -24.79 -34.53 -26.71
CA GLY A 695 -23.68 -33.61 -26.40
C GLY A 695 -23.98 -32.42 -25.47
N GLN A 696 -25.17 -32.35 -24.87
CA GLN A 696 -25.51 -31.39 -23.81
C GLN A 696 -25.36 -31.98 -22.40
N GLU A 697 -25.42 -33.31 -22.23
CA GLU A 697 -25.20 -33.97 -20.95
C GLU A 697 -23.77 -34.49 -20.89
N ARG A 698 -23.02 -34.11 -19.85
CA ARG A 698 -21.62 -34.55 -19.70
C ARG A 698 -21.55 -35.80 -18.84
N GLY A 699 -21.04 -36.88 -19.44
CA GLY A 699 -20.36 -37.98 -18.76
C GLY A 699 -21.01 -38.49 -17.48
N PHE A 700 -22.06 -39.30 -17.61
CA PHE A 700 -22.69 -39.96 -16.48
C PHE A 700 -22.93 -41.44 -16.79
N TYR A 701 -22.93 -42.28 -15.75
CA TYR A 701 -23.45 -43.65 -15.82
C TYR A 701 -24.64 -43.81 -14.89
N ARG A 702 -25.72 -44.37 -15.44
CA ARG A 702 -26.94 -44.70 -14.70
C ARG A 702 -27.29 -46.16 -14.94
N PHE A 703 -27.63 -46.85 -13.88
CA PHE A 703 -28.05 -48.25 -13.94
C PHE A 703 -29.57 -48.23 -13.92
N CYS A 704 -30.21 -48.64 -15.01
CA CYS A 704 -31.67 -48.56 -15.16
C CYS A 704 -32.27 -49.96 -15.24
N ALA A 705 -33.47 -50.13 -14.67
CA ALA A 705 -34.21 -51.39 -14.82
C ALA A 705 -34.70 -51.58 -16.27
N GLU A 706 -35.09 -50.50 -16.94
CA GLU A 706 -35.54 -50.48 -18.32
C GLU A 706 -34.75 -49.50 -19.19
N LEU A 707 -34.86 -49.66 -20.52
CA LEU A 707 -34.26 -48.77 -21.53
C LEU A 707 -34.79 -47.32 -21.48
N ASN A 708 -35.96 -47.07 -20.90
CA ASN A 708 -36.54 -45.71 -20.82
C ASN A 708 -36.69 -45.22 -19.38
N ASP A 709 -36.19 -45.97 -18.40
CA ASP A 709 -36.33 -45.62 -17.00
C ASP A 709 -35.41 -44.43 -16.65
N LYS A 710 -36.00 -43.45 -15.95
CA LYS A 710 -35.28 -42.27 -15.45
C LYS A 710 -34.70 -42.50 -14.07
N HIS A 711 -35.15 -43.52 -13.35
CA HIS A 711 -34.69 -43.84 -12.00
C HIS A 711 -33.47 -44.76 -12.04
N ASP A 712 -32.51 -44.49 -11.14
CA ASP A 712 -31.34 -45.33 -10.95
C ASP A 712 -31.69 -46.57 -10.13
N ALA A 713 -31.02 -47.69 -10.38
CA ALA A 713 -31.16 -48.96 -9.69
C ALA A 713 -31.05 -48.79 -8.17
N TRP A 714 -30.16 -47.89 -7.72
CA TRP A 714 -30.01 -47.54 -6.30
C TRP A 714 -31.33 -47.12 -5.64
N ASN A 715 -32.21 -46.43 -6.36
CA ASN A 715 -33.46 -45.90 -5.82
C ASN A 715 -34.64 -46.87 -5.96
N THR A 716 -34.49 -47.95 -6.75
CA THR A 716 -35.62 -48.82 -7.14
C THR A 716 -35.44 -50.28 -6.75
N MET A 717 -34.23 -50.72 -6.38
CA MET A 717 -33.90 -52.13 -6.15
C MET A 717 -33.62 -52.43 -4.67
N SER A 718 -33.91 -53.67 -4.25
CA SER A 718 -33.59 -54.12 -2.90
C SER A 718 -32.08 -54.28 -2.71
N SER A 719 -31.61 -54.23 -1.46
CA SER A 719 -30.18 -54.38 -1.12
C SER A 719 -29.56 -55.65 -1.73
N GLY A 720 -30.30 -56.76 -1.76
CA GLY A 720 -29.78 -58.00 -2.33
C GLY A 720 -29.77 -58.06 -3.85
N GLN A 721 -30.70 -57.37 -4.50
CA GLN A 721 -30.62 -57.18 -5.96
C GLN A 721 -29.45 -56.25 -6.31
N LEU A 722 -29.23 -55.18 -5.54
CA LEU A 722 -28.12 -54.27 -5.74
C LEU A 722 -26.76 -54.96 -5.59
N ALA A 723 -26.62 -55.92 -4.65
CA ALA A 723 -25.42 -56.74 -4.54
C ALA A 723 -25.17 -57.56 -5.83
N GLY A 724 -26.22 -58.16 -6.40
CA GLY A 724 -26.14 -58.83 -7.69
C GLY A 724 -25.76 -57.90 -8.84
N VAL A 725 -26.24 -56.65 -8.84
CA VAL A 725 -25.86 -55.61 -9.81
C VAL A 725 -24.37 -55.27 -9.70
N VAL A 726 -23.86 -55.08 -8.49
CA VAL A 726 -22.43 -54.77 -8.25
C VAL A 726 -21.55 -55.93 -8.71
N ILE A 727 -21.90 -57.17 -8.38
CA ILE A 727 -21.15 -58.35 -8.84
C ILE A 727 -21.16 -58.43 -10.35
N ALA A 728 -22.33 -58.30 -11.00
CA ALA A 728 -22.43 -58.29 -12.45
C ALA A 728 -21.58 -57.18 -13.09
N PHE A 729 -21.54 -56.01 -12.46
CA PHE A 729 -20.75 -54.87 -12.91
C PHE A 729 -19.25 -55.14 -12.77
N MET A 730 -18.79 -55.64 -11.62
CA MET A 730 -17.40 -56.00 -11.37
C MET A 730 -16.90 -57.04 -12.37
N LEU A 731 -17.69 -58.11 -12.58
CA LEU A 731 -17.38 -59.15 -13.57
C LEU A 731 -17.33 -58.58 -14.99
N THR A 732 -18.24 -57.67 -15.34
CA THR A 732 -18.23 -57.03 -16.65
C THR A 732 -16.98 -56.20 -16.85
N MET A 733 -16.65 -55.35 -15.88
CA MET A 733 -15.49 -54.48 -15.95
C MET A 733 -14.20 -55.29 -16.03
N ASN A 734 -14.09 -56.37 -15.25
CA ASN A 734 -12.94 -57.28 -15.29
C ASN A 734 -12.79 -57.99 -16.66
N LYS A 735 -13.91 -58.38 -17.28
CA LYS A 735 -13.93 -59.03 -18.59
C LYS A 735 -13.59 -58.07 -19.73
N VAL A 736 -14.16 -56.86 -19.71
CA VAL A 736 -14.00 -55.86 -20.78
C VAL A 736 -12.62 -55.16 -20.67
N TYR A 737 -12.13 -54.94 -19.46
CA TYR A 737 -10.84 -54.32 -19.15
C TYR A 737 -9.94 -55.31 -18.38
N PRO A 738 -9.42 -56.36 -19.04
CA PRO A 738 -8.62 -57.35 -18.37
C PRO A 738 -7.30 -56.74 -17.86
N SER A 739 -7.03 -56.90 -16.56
CA SER A 739 -5.71 -56.69 -15.99
C SER A 739 -4.90 -57.98 -15.97
N GLY A 740 -3.61 -57.87 -15.68
CA GLY A 740 -2.73 -59.01 -15.42
C GLY A 740 -3.04 -59.72 -14.10
N LEU A 741 -3.83 -59.15 -13.19
CA LEU A 741 -4.27 -59.86 -11.98
C LEU A 741 -5.57 -60.63 -12.25
N LYS A 742 -5.47 -61.95 -12.41
CA LYS A 742 -6.60 -62.86 -12.65
C LYS A 742 -7.17 -63.41 -11.34
N THR A 743 -7.33 -62.55 -10.33
CA THR A 743 -7.92 -62.90 -9.04
C THR A 743 -9.15 -62.04 -8.76
N LEU A 744 -10.24 -62.68 -8.33
CA LEU A 744 -11.49 -62.05 -7.89
C LEU A 744 -11.66 -62.31 -6.39
N LEU A 745 -11.85 -61.25 -5.62
CA LEU A 745 -11.98 -61.24 -4.18
C LEU A 745 -13.41 -60.84 -3.82
N ILE A 746 -14.11 -61.65 -3.03
CA ILE A 746 -15.50 -61.41 -2.67
C ILE A 746 -15.69 -61.68 -1.18
N ASP A 747 -15.80 -60.62 -0.38
CA ASP A 747 -15.93 -60.72 1.06
C ASP A 747 -17.41 -60.85 1.48
N ASP A 748 -17.81 -62.07 1.85
CA ASP A 748 -19.14 -62.50 2.30
C ASP A 748 -20.31 -62.10 1.37
N PRO A 749 -20.34 -62.61 0.11
CA PRO A 749 -21.44 -62.32 -0.80
C PRO A 749 -22.77 -62.93 -0.36
N VAL A 750 -22.72 -63.90 0.57
CA VAL A 750 -23.83 -64.77 0.98
C VAL A 750 -24.83 -64.02 1.87
N GLN A 751 -24.41 -63.03 2.65
CA GLN A 751 -25.34 -62.22 3.47
C GLN A 751 -26.22 -61.29 2.64
N ALA A 752 -25.85 -61.02 1.39
CA ALA A 752 -26.54 -60.07 0.53
C ALA A 752 -27.28 -60.72 -0.65
N MET A 753 -27.08 -61.99 -0.98
CA MET A 753 -27.71 -62.64 -2.14
C MET A 753 -28.62 -63.80 -1.71
N ASP A 754 -29.79 -63.91 -2.34
CA ASP A 754 -30.67 -65.08 -2.19
C ASP A 754 -30.08 -66.36 -2.82
N ASP A 755 -30.58 -67.53 -2.40
CA ASP A 755 -30.07 -68.84 -2.83
C ASP A 755 -30.10 -69.05 -4.36
N ILE A 756 -31.09 -68.46 -5.03
CA ILE A 756 -31.27 -68.57 -6.49
C ILE A 756 -30.19 -67.76 -7.23
N ASN A 757 -29.96 -66.51 -6.80
CA ASN A 757 -28.92 -65.66 -7.38
C ASN A 757 -27.53 -66.23 -7.07
N MET A 758 -27.33 -66.82 -5.88
CA MET A 758 -26.10 -67.52 -5.53
C MET A 758 -25.84 -68.71 -6.45
N ALA A 759 -26.83 -69.57 -6.70
CA ALA A 759 -26.66 -70.69 -7.63
C ALA A 759 -26.30 -70.21 -9.05
N SER A 760 -26.93 -69.13 -9.51
CA SER A 760 -26.68 -68.53 -10.83
C SER A 760 -25.31 -67.88 -10.93
N PHE A 761 -24.88 -67.18 -9.86
CA PHE A 761 -23.53 -66.64 -9.72
C PHE A 761 -22.48 -67.75 -9.80
N VAL A 762 -22.63 -68.84 -9.04
CA VAL A 762 -21.70 -69.98 -9.07
C VAL A 762 -21.59 -70.60 -10.45
N HIS A 763 -22.72 -70.72 -11.15
CA HIS A 763 -22.73 -71.21 -12.53
C HIS A 763 -21.98 -70.27 -13.47
N LEU A 764 -22.20 -68.95 -13.36
CA LEU A 764 -21.50 -67.95 -14.16
C LEU A 764 -19.98 -68.00 -13.92
N MET A 765 -19.54 -68.07 -12.67
CA MET A 765 -18.12 -68.08 -12.31
C MET A 765 -17.40 -69.31 -12.87
N ARG A 766 -18.00 -70.50 -12.73
CA ARG A 766 -17.44 -71.75 -13.24
C ARG A 766 -17.31 -71.79 -14.77
N GLY A 767 -18.21 -71.10 -15.48
CA GLY A 767 -18.19 -71.02 -16.94
C GLY A 767 -17.27 -69.92 -17.45
N GLU A 768 -17.67 -68.67 -17.24
CA GLU A 768 -17.07 -67.48 -17.86
C GLU A 768 -15.74 -67.04 -17.22
N PHE A 769 -15.52 -67.41 -15.96
CA PHE A 769 -14.36 -67.01 -15.15
C PHE A 769 -13.52 -68.21 -14.67
N SER A 770 -13.59 -69.34 -15.36
CA SER A 770 -12.80 -70.55 -15.05
C SER A 770 -11.28 -70.34 -15.06
N SER A 771 -10.80 -69.34 -15.81
CA SER A 771 -9.39 -68.94 -15.87
C SER A 771 -8.96 -68.00 -14.74
N HIS A 772 -9.87 -67.63 -13.83
CA HIS A 772 -9.59 -66.72 -12.71
C HIS A 772 -9.54 -67.50 -11.40
N GLN A 773 -8.70 -67.03 -10.48
CA GLN A 773 -8.74 -67.45 -9.08
C GLN A 773 -9.83 -66.64 -8.36
N VAL A 774 -10.68 -67.31 -7.61
CA VAL A 774 -11.76 -66.69 -6.82
C VAL A 774 -11.46 -66.93 -5.36
N ILE A 775 -11.28 -65.88 -4.58
CA ILE A 775 -11.15 -65.96 -3.12
C ILE A 775 -12.42 -65.36 -2.51
N LEU A 776 -13.18 -66.21 -1.84
CA LEU A 776 -14.50 -65.86 -1.32
C LEU A 776 -14.57 -66.18 0.17
N SER A 777 -15.08 -65.28 1.00
CA SER A 777 -15.43 -65.60 2.39
C SER A 777 -16.91 -65.92 2.54
N THR A 778 -17.22 -66.73 3.55
CA THR A 778 -18.59 -66.97 3.99
C THR A 778 -18.59 -67.30 5.47
N HIS A 779 -19.69 -66.98 6.15
CA HIS A 779 -19.95 -67.43 7.51
C HIS A 779 -20.80 -68.71 7.55
N ASP A 780 -21.35 -69.13 6.40
CA ASP A 780 -22.15 -70.35 6.26
C ASP A 780 -21.35 -71.49 5.61
N SER A 781 -21.06 -72.50 6.44
CA SER A 781 -20.41 -73.74 6.02
C SER A 781 -21.19 -74.53 4.94
N LYS A 782 -22.53 -74.43 4.89
CA LYS A 782 -23.34 -75.09 3.86
C LYS A 782 -23.07 -74.48 2.48
N VAL A 783 -23.02 -73.15 2.41
CA VAL A 783 -22.70 -72.43 1.17
C VAL A 783 -21.26 -72.69 0.75
N ALA A 784 -20.32 -72.74 1.69
CA ALA A 784 -18.93 -73.14 1.42
C ALA A 784 -18.85 -74.54 0.78
N ASN A 785 -19.54 -75.51 1.36
CA ASN A 785 -19.56 -76.89 0.85
C ASN A 785 -20.24 -76.97 -0.53
N TYR A 786 -21.34 -76.24 -0.73
CA TYR A 786 -22.03 -76.18 -2.02
C TYR A 786 -21.14 -75.61 -3.12
N LEU A 787 -20.45 -74.50 -2.84
CA LEU A 787 -19.50 -73.86 -3.76
C LEU A 787 -18.37 -74.82 -4.15
N ALA A 788 -17.71 -75.41 -3.15
CA ALA A 788 -16.62 -76.35 -3.37
C ALA A 788 -17.07 -77.56 -4.20
N PHE A 789 -18.21 -78.16 -3.85
CA PHE A 789 -18.80 -79.29 -4.59
C PHE A 789 -19.07 -78.94 -6.05
N LYS A 790 -19.66 -77.77 -6.33
CA LYS A 790 -19.96 -77.35 -7.70
C LYS A 790 -18.69 -77.10 -8.53
N TYR A 791 -17.65 -76.49 -7.95
CA TYR A 791 -16.38 -76.30 -8.65
C TYR A 791 -15.68 -77.63 -8.96
N GLN A 792 -15.64 -78.53 -7.98
CA GLN A 792 -15.09 -79.88 -8.17
C GLN A 792 -15.85 -80.67 -9.25
N ALA A 793 -17.19 -80.58 -9.26
CA ALA A 793 -18.02 -81.17 -10.32
C ALA A 793 -17.72 -80.60 -11.73
N SER A 794 -17.12 -79.40 -11.81
CA SER A 794 -16.62 -78.79 -13.04
C SER A 794 -15.16 -79.11 -13.37
N LYS A 795 -14.50 -80.00 -12.62
CA LYS A 795 -13.05 -80.27 -12.71
C LYS A 795 -12.18 -79.03 -12.39
N LEU A 796 -12.69 -78.13 -11.55
CA LEU A 796 -11.94 -76.99 -11.01
C LEU A 796 -11.55 -77.30 -9.56
N ASN A 797 -10.32 -76.96 -9.18
CA ASN A 797 -9.80 -77.19 -7.84
C ASN A 797 -10.37 -76.14 -6.88
N ALA A 798 -10.89 -76.62 -5.74
CA ALA A 798 -11.42 -75.77 -4.68
C ALA A 798 -10.72 -76.11 -3.35
N GLN A 799 -10.29 -75.08 -2.63
CA GLN A 799 -9.70 -75.17 -1.31
C GLN A 799 -10.65 -74.57 -0.27
N HIS A 800 -10.88 -75.29 0.81
CA HIS A 800 -11.67 -74.82 1.95
C HIS A 800 -10.74 -74.54 3.13
N ILE A 801 -10.73 -73.30 3.62
CA ILE A 801 -9.87 -72.84 4.71
C ILE A 801 -10.75 -72.39 5.87
N ASN A 802 -10.73 -73.14 6.98
CA ASN A 802 -11.49 -72.79 8.17
C ASN A 802 -10.64 -71.95 9.14
N LEU A 803 -10.88 -70.63 9.16
CA LEU A 803 -10.10 -69.69 9.96
C LEU A 803 -10.28 -69.87 11.46
N LYS A 804 -11.44 -70.37 11.91
CA LYS A 804 -11.65 -70.66 13.34
C LYS A 804 -10.70 -71.76 13.84
N LYS A 805 -10.47 -72.79 13.04
CA LYS A 805 -9.51 -73.86 13.37
C LYS A 805 -8.07 -73.34 13.37
N ILE A 806 -7.71 -72.58 12.33
CA ILE A 806 -6.35 -72.04 12.18
C ILE A 806 -6.01 -71.04 13.29
N ARG A 807 -6.94 -70.13 13.62
CA ARG A 807 -6.74 -69.15 14.69
C ARG A 807 -6.50 -69.81 16.05
N ARG A 808 -7.28 -70.85 16.37
CA ARG A 808 -7.10 -71.66 17.59
C ARG A 808 -5.78 -72.42 17.66
N SER A 809 -5.14 -72.68 16.51
CA SER A 809 -3.83 -73.36 16.49
C SER A 809 -2.63 -72.41 16.60
N ILE A 810 -2.84 -71.11 16.37
CA ILE A 810 -1.76 -70.11 16.34
C ILE A 810 -1.81 -69.22 17.60
N GLU A 811 -3.00 -68.90 18.10
CA GLU A 811 -3.15 -68.19 19.38
C GLU A 811 -3.08 -69.22 20.54
N PRO A 812 -2.19 -69.06 21.53
CA PRO A 812 -2.19 -69.92 22.72
C PRO A 812 -3.56 -69.82 23.40
N ALA A 813 -4.08 -70.95 23.89
CA ALA A 813 -5.34 -70.97 24.62
C ALA A 813 -5.24 -69.98 25.80
N SER A 814 -6.01 -68.89 25.70
CA SER A 814 -6.13 -67.85 26.74
C SER A 814 -6.72 -68.40 28.02
#